data_AF-A0A6J3EJM9-F1
#
_entry.id   AF-A0A6J3EJM9-F1
#
_cell.length_a   1.000
_cell.length_b   1.000
_cell.length_c   1.000
_cell.angle_alpha   90.00
_cell.angle_beta   90.00
_cell.angle_gamma   90.00
#
_symmetry.space_group_name_H-M   'P 1'
#
loop_
_entity.id
_entity.type
_entity.pdbx_description
1 polymer ?
#
loop_
_entity_poly.entity_id
_entity_poly.type
_entity_poly.pdbx_seq_one_letter_code
_entity_poly.pdbx_strand_id
1 'polypeptide(L)'
;MASEHAAASRVALLEDELRGLAEELSRCQADKEFVWSLWKRLQLSSPDLTQAVSLVVQREKQKAEVKDRKVLEILQAKDSKIETLEQRLSGQQQEINNLIQRKIAVDEENALLKNEFSNLNQKFKDKSEELKDTEECAQKNEEQNRLVIKNLEEENKGLNTRCADLLNDLEKLRKQEVQWKTEKSGSDARIKNLETDLTDAREQMKELNSKCSNLSSQLAVKQEELSQKECDMTMTKKELQELQNLYRQNITHTAQQAELIQQLQALNTDTQKVLKDQEDAHTAETTSYQKLYNELTLCFETVKTSEIQLQQSCASLQEQLFGKDQKICQLQQQLQQAHDALNVLYQDSSHELQVFQQPSLGELECLITMQKSEIELLQEKLKKTSLSLAEHNLYTTETLENNNIRTGRKHKEPPVKRSRSLSPKSSFRKSEELRKLKIAERKIENLEKTLQLKTQETDELRAAYEKRKERLQMLQTNYRALKEQLKQWEESDSRTASSKNRYQCADPRQLCQEDSDIVWSELAFFKREHKKLLIEKLNLEEELYQMKVHQSMDILFKSSEDDGVKNSTPKKDSSDQRLQKVQQLERRCKITEGELKKLKEVNKDLLKEKNDLKSSLKVQKEDADTRERELEKLLKQICEIKRDNTELQAVIDEQEKEATCLKRQVAEANRLRKENEDLLSQMQELKCLLGEAKAVATSGQCNCKITGTKVKLKTAKKKSSLGHHGAFLKQSIKVMSNVFENFCKDGWEDVSESSDSEIPASETLETVIMKTVQNIDPVPDRSKQQGKKQIQDSQKPCNIAHLEGKSQRYNKKIHSKNKDVEKLQSKRKKIYYLITAYPSFLSKENRTKRRNSIFQKPGYSAALLRERIKSLQQQIAVLQSEKKTAISSVKGFKEVNEKLTTQLHLADQRLQTSKLTIQVLTSNLAKWQQEKEDLQGKLKLREHLSQTAGKSEATPAPSKNIDLEMKQLQCKLKNSNNEITKQSTTIKSLKNEVQQKEEQIRELQAKISRLERDLNMKRHLIEDLRSRLKAYQENEKACTETLDSLERKLKSLNEDCSNKKASIDSLKQRLNVATKEKSHYEQMFHKTKDELEKKDVKLSNLESKMTETERAMTELETAASQQLHGLAKQSGQALETIQKKLLLANDRVEEFMTFVKALSTELQHSIQELRIKIKQAKKKGRSEGT
;
A
#
# COMPACT_ATOMS: atom_id res chain seq x y z
N MET A 1 33.39 54.05 -103.83
CA MET A 1 32.73 52.79 -104.25
C MET A 1 31.69 52.99 -105.35
N ALA A 2 30.38 52.94 -105.07
CA ALA A 2 29.37 52.82 -106.14
C ALA A 2 29.31 54.01 -107.12
N SER A 3 29.48 55.24 -106.62
CA SER A 3 29.45 56.45 -107.46
C SER A 3 30.65 56.53 -108.42
N GLU A 4 31.86 56.22 -107.96
CA GLU A 4 33.05 56.21 -108.83
C GLU A 4 32.98 55.12 -109.89
N HIS A 5 32.44 53.94 -109.58
CA HIS A 5 32.24 52.89 -110.60
C HIS A 5 31.24 53.33 -111.68
N ALA A 6 30.14 53.99 -111.30
CA ALA A 6 29.19 54.54 -112.27
C ALA A 6 29.81 55.66 -113.12
N ALA A 7 30.66 56.51 -112.53
CA ALA A 7 31.40 57.53 -113.27
C ALA A 7 32.39 56.90 -114.26
N ALA A 8 33.19 55.92 -113.83
CA ALA A 8 34.17 55.23 -114.68
C ALA A 8 33.50 54.48 -115.85
N SER A 9 32.40 53.76 -115.61
CA SER A 9 31.64 53.11 -116.67
C SER A 9 31.03 54.11 -117.67
N ARG A 10 30.67 55.31 -117.22
CA ARG A 10 30.18 56.39 -118.09
C ARG A 10 31.30 57.04 -118.91
N VAL A 11 32.50 57.16 -118.36
CA VAL A 11 33.69 57.62 -119.11
C VAL A 11 34.03 56.61 -120.22
N ALA A 12 34.09 55.32 -119.91
CA ALA A 12 34.38 54.28 -120.91
C ALA A 12 33.34 54.25 -122.07
N LEU A 13 32.05 54.46 -121.77
CA LEU A 13 31.02 54.61 -122.80
C LEU A 13 31.27 55.83 -123.70
N LEU A 14 31.62 56.99 -123.13
CA LEU A 14 31.93 58.20 -123.90
C LEU A 14 33.22 58.04 -124.72
N GLU A 15 34.21 57.29 -124.23
CA GLU A 15 35.44 56.99 -124.97
C GLU A 15 35.19 56.10 -126.20
N ASP A 16 34.30 55.12 -126.10
CA ASP A 16 33.91 54.28 -127.24
C ASP A 16 32.92 54.98 -128.20
N GLU A 17 32.05 55.87 -127.70
CA GLU A 17 31.25 56.76 -128.56
C GLU A 17 32.15 57.71 -129.37
N LEU A 18 33.17 58.32 -128.74
CA LEU A 18 34.18 59.14 -129.43
C LEU A 18 35.01 58.33 -130.43
N ARG A 19 35.34 57.07 -130.11
CA ARG A 19 36.03 56.15 -131.03
C ARG A 19 35.18 55.86 -132.27
N GLY A 20 33.90 55.55 -132.08
CA GLY A 20 32.94 55.31 -133.17
C GLY A 20 32.78 56.52 -134.09
N LEU A 21 32.63 57.72 -133.51
CA LEU A 21 32.55 58.98 -134.28
C LEU A 21 33.84 59.26 -135.07
N ALA A 22 35.02 58.92 -134.53
CA ALA A 22 36.28 59.05 -135.26
C ALA A 22 36.42 58.04 -136.42
N GLU A 23 35.94 56.81 -136.25
CA GLU A 23 35.85 55.80 -137.32
C GLU A 23 34.89 56.23 -138.44
N GLU A 24 33.72 56.78 -138.08
CA GLU A 24 32.74 57.31 -139.05
C GLU A 24 33.29 58.53 -139.81
N LEU A 25 33.95 59.47 -139.11
CA LEU A 25 34.61 60.63 -139.73
C LEU A 25 35.68 60.18 -140.75
N SER A 26 36.53 59.23 -140.36
CA SER A 26 37.57 58.66 -141.22
C SER A 26 36.97 57.98 -142.46
N ARG A 27 35.87 57.24 -142.29
CA ARG A 27 35.12 56.61 -143.39
C ARG A 27 34.51 57.63 -144.35
N CYS A 28 33.96 58.73 -143.83
CA CYS A 28 33.42 59.83 -144.63
C CYS A 28 34.53 60.56 -145.41
N GLN A 29 35.71 60.74 -144.80
CA GLN A 29 36.87 61.31 -145.49
C GLN A 29 37.36 60.39 -146.62
N ALA A 30 37.43 59.07 -146.41
CA ALA A 30 37.77 58.10 -147.44
C ALA A 30 36.76 58.08 -148.61
N ASP A 31 35.46 58.24 -148.32
CA ASP A 31 34.43 58.36 -149.36
C ASP A 31 34.53 59.68 -150.14
N LYS A 32 34.83 60.81 -149.48
CA LYS A 32 35.09 62.10 -150.13
C LYS A 32 36.26 62.00 -151.11
N GLU A 33 37.40 61.47 -150.67
CA GLU A 33 38.59 61.33 -151.54
C GLU A 33 38.37 60.31 -152.67
N PHE A 34 37.57 59.27 -152.44
CA PHE A 34 37.12 58.35 -153.51
C PHE A 34 36.29 59.09 -154.58
N VAL A 35 35.27 59.87 -154.17
CA VAL A 35 34.42 60.65 -155.10
C VAL A 35 35.26 61.69 -155.86
N TRP A 36 36.19 62.36 -155.20
CA TRP A 36 37.09 63.34 -155.82
C TRP A 36 38.03 62.70 -156.85
N SER A 37 38.59 61.53 -156.52
CA SER A 37 39.43 60.72 -157.43
C SER A 37 38.64 60.23 -158.65
N LEU A 38 37.40 59.77 -158.45
CA LEU A 38 36.50 59.33 -159.51
C LEU A 38 36.12 60.47 -160.45
N TRP A 39 35.71 61.62 -159.89
CA TRP A 39 35.41 62.84 -160.64
C TRP A 39 36.59 63.28 -161.51
N LYS A 40 37.81 63.28 -160.96
CA LYS A 40 39.02 63.66 -161.69
C LYS A 40 39.39 62.69 -162.83
N ARG A 41 39.05 61.40 -162.73
CA ARG A 41 39.21 60.44 -163.84
C ARG A 41 38.18 60.66 -164.95
N LEU A 42 36.95 61.02 -164.59
CA LEU A 42 35.86 61.29 -165.55
C LEU A 42 36.08 62.59 -166.35
N GLN A 43 37.02 63.45 -165.97
CA GLN A 43 37.42 64.66 -166.69
C GLN A 43 38.49 64.47 -167.77
N LEU A 44 39.03 63.25 -167.94
CA LEU A 44 39.97 62.96 -169.03
C LEU A 44 39.23 62.97 -170.38
N SER A 45 39.90 63.41 -171.45
CA SER A 45 39.29 63.62 -172.79
C SER A 45 38.68 62.37 -173.45
N SER A 46 38.94 61.18 -172.89
CA SER A 46 38.29 59.92 -173.24
C SER A 46 38.26 59.01 -171.99
N PRO A 47 37.22 59.09 -171.14
CA PRO A 47 37.19 58.38 -169.86
C PRO A 47 36.65 56.94 -170.00
N ASP A 48 37.33 55.97 -169.40
CA ASP A 48 36.83 54.59 -169.33
C ASP A 48 35.71 54.47 -168.26
N LEU A 49 34.48 54.54 -168.76
CA LEU A 49 33.26 54.37 -167.96
C LEU A 49 33.17 52.97 -167.33
N THR A 50 33.74 51.93 -167.94
CA THR A 50 33.71 50.55 -167.44
C THR A 50 34.55 50.42 -166.18
N GLN A 51 35.77 50.98 -166.21
CA GLN A 51 36.63 51.07 -165.03
C GLN A 51 36.01 51.96 -163.94
N ALA A 52 35.40 53.10 -164.31
CA ALA A 52 34.75 53.99 -163.36
C ALA A 52 33.58 53.29 -162.61
N VAL A 53 32.68 52.60 -163.33
CA VAL A 53 31.59 51.82 -162.74
C VAL A 53 32.13 50.67 -161.88
N SER A 54 33.16 49.96 -162.35
CA SER A 54 33.80 48.87 -161.59
C SER A 54 34.37 49.35 -160.25
N LEU A 55 34.97 50.54 -160.20
CA LEU A 55 35.45 51.16 -158.97
C LEU A 55 34.31 51.53 -158.01
N VAL A 56 33.18 52.04 -158.52
CA VAL A 56 31.99 52.34 -157.71
C VAL A 56 31.37 51.06 -157.13
N VAL A 57 31.19 50.02 -157.95
CA VAL A 57 30.67 48.72 -157.49
C VAL A 57 31.59 48.11 -156.43
N GLN A 58 32.90 48.16 -156.63
CA GLN A 58 33.87 47.66 -155.64
C GLN A 58 33.84 48.50 -154.35
N ARG A 59 33.62 49.82 -154.42
CA ARG A 59 33.51 50.68 -153.23
C ARG A 59 32.22 50.44 -152.45
N GLU A 60 31.08 50.29 -153.12
CA GLU A 60 29.82 49.96 -152.44
C GLU A 60 29.82 48.53 -151.88
N LYS A 61 30.46 47.57 -152.58
CA LYS A 61 30.74 46.23 -152.03
C LYS A 61 31.51 46.31 -150.72
N GLN A 62 32.63 47.05 -150.67
CA GLN A 62 33.37 47.29 -149.42
C GLN A 62 32.49 47.92 -148.33
N LYS A 63 31.57 48.84 -148.68
CA LYS A 63 30.67 49.43 -147.69
C LYS A 63 29.66 48.44 -147.13
N ALA A 64 29.17 47.51 -147.95
CA ALA A 64 28.32 46.40 -147.51
C ALA A 64 29.11 45.45 -146.61
N GLU A 65 30.28 44.97 -147.04
CA GLU A 65 31.15 44.07 -146.25
C GLU A 65 31.48 44.64 -144.86
N VAL A 66 31.71 45.96 -144.74
CA VAL A 66 31.92 46.61 -143.44
C VAL A 66 30.64 46.74 -142.61
N LYS A 67 29.45 46.89 -143.23
CA LYS A 67 28.17 46.85 -142.50
C LYS A 67 27.89 45.44 -141.98
N ASP A 68 28.07 44.42 -142.82
CA ASP A 68 27.86 43.02 -142.47
C ASP A 68 28.82 42.58 -141.36
N ARG A 69 30.10 42.99 -141.47
CA ARG A 69 31.07 42.83 -140.38
C ARG A 69 30.60 43.50 -139.09
N LYS A 70 30.05 44.72 -139.13
CA LYS A 70 29.57 45.40 -137.92
C LYS A 70 28.34 44.71 -137.31
N VAL A 71 27.47 44.13 -138.14
CA VAL A 71 26.37 43.27 -137.68
C VAL A 71 26.92 42.01 -137.00
N LEU A 72 27.93 41.35 -137.57
CA LEU A 72 28.58 40.19 -136.95
C LEU A 72 29.29 40.54 -135.62
N GLU A 73 29.98 41.68 -135.55
CA GLU A 73 30.57 42.18 -134.29
C GLU A 73 29.49 42.44 -133.22
N ILE A 74 28.33 43.00 -133.60
CA ILE A 74 27.18 43.21 -132.71
C ILE A 74 26.53 41.89 -132.29
N LEU A 75 26.44 40.89 -133.17
CA LEU A 75 25.93 39.56 -132.85
C LEU A 75 26.87 38.85 -131.87
N GLN A 76 28.17 38.77 -132.17
CA GLN A 76 29.16 38.17 -131.28
C GLN A 76 29.17 38.84 -129.89
N ALA A 77 29.07 40.17 -129.83
CA ALA A 77 28.97 40.89 -128.57
C ALA A 77 27.66 40.59 -127.80
N LYS A 78 26.55 40.33 -128.50
CA LYS A 78 25.29 39.87 -127.90
C LYS A 78 25.36 38.42 -127.45
N ASP A 79 25.99 37.54 -128.20
CA ASP A 79 26.13 36.12 -127.87
C ASP A 79 27.00 35.93 -126.63
N SER A 80 28.17 36.58 -126.57
CA SER A 80 28.97 36.67 -125.34
C SER A 80 28.18 37.33 -124.19
N LYS A 81 27.28 38.29 -124.48
CA LYS A 81 26.45 38.89 -123.44
C LYS A 81 25.40 37.92 -122.90
N ILE A 82 24.76 37.13 -123.78
CA ILE A 82 23.83 36.05 -123.43
C ILE A 82 24.55 35.01 -122.57
N GLU A 83 25.74 34.56 -122.97
CA GLU A 83 26.54 33.60 -122.20
C GLU A 83 26.81 34.10 -120.77
N THR A 84 27.23 35.37 -120.58
CA THR A 84 27.43 35.93 -119.22
C THR A 84 26.14 36.03 -118.40
N LEU A 85 24.97 36.08 -119.05
CA LEU A 85 23.67 36.08 -118.37
C LEU A 85 23.22 34.64 -118.03
N GLU A 86 23.49 33.67 -118.88
CA GLU A 86 23.22 32.24 -118.64
C GLU A 86 24.12 31.66 -117.55
N GLN A 87 25.41 31.99 -117.55
CA GLN A 87 26.35 31.67 -116.45
C GLN A 87 25.88 32.30 -115.11
N ARG A 88 25.35 33.53 -115.15
CA ARG A 88 24.80 34.19 -113.95
C ARG A 88 23.50 33.54 -113.48
N LEU A 89 22.60 33.21 -114.41
CA LEU A 89 21.29 32.59 -114.13
C LEU A 89 21.46 31.18 -113.57
N SER A 90 22.36 30.37 -114.14
CA SER A 90 22.70 29.04 -113.61
C SER A 90 23.33 29.09 -112.22
N GLY A 91 24.23 30.05 -111.96
CA GLY A 91 24.76 30.30 -110.62
C GLY A 91 23.68 30.70 -109.60
N GLN A 92 22.76 31.58 -109.99
CA GLN A 92 21.60 31.95 -109.15
C GLN A 92 20.63 30.79 -108.94
N GLN A 93 20.40 29.95 -109.95
CA GLN A 93 19.58 28.74 -109.82
C GLN A 93 20.23 27.72 -108.88
N GLN A 94 21.56 27.58 -108.90
CA GLN A 94 22.29 26.73 -107.95
C GLN A 94 22.18 27.28 -106.51
N GLU A 95 22.28 28.60 -106.32
CA GLU A 95 22.07 29.23 -105.00
C GLU A 95 20.64 29.02 -104.49
N ILE A 96 19.63 29.17 -105.36
CA ILE A 96 18.22 28.87 -105.05
C ILE A 96 18.03 27.40 -104.67
N ASN A 97 18.62 26.46 -105.41
CA ASN A 97 18.56 25.03 -105.08
C ASN A 97 19.22 24.74 -103.72
N ASN A 98 20.38 25.35 -103.44
CA ASN A 98 21.08 25.24 -102.16
C ASN A 98 20.30 25.89 -100.99
N LEU A 99 19.49 26.92 -101.26
CA LEU A 99 18.56 27.51 -100.27
C LEU A 99 17.36 26.59 -100.01
N ILE A 100 16.79 25.98 -101.06
CA ILE A 100 15.68 25.03 -100.95
C ILE A 100 16.09 23.79 -100.14
N GLN A 101 17.27 23.20 -100.42
CA GLN A 101 17.77 22.05 -99.66
C GLN A 101 17.96 22.37 -98.17
N ARG A 102 18.56 23.52 -97.84
CA ARG A 102 18.68 23.99 -96.45
C ARG A 102 17.34 24.25 -95.78
N LYS A 103 16.36 24.77 -96.53
CA LYS A 103 14.98 24.94 -96.03
C LYS A 103 14.34 23.60 -95.69
N ILE A 104 14.47 22.59 -96.56
CA ILE A 104 13.93 21.24 -96.33
C ILE A 104 14.52 20.63 -95.07
N ALA A 105 15.85 20.64 -94.91
CA ALA A 105 16.50 20.12 -93.69
C ALA A 105 16.03 20.83 -92.40
N VAL A 106 15.81 22.15 -92.46
CA VAL A 106 15.26 22.92 -91.32
C VAL A 106 13.78 22.63 -91.09
N ASP A 107 12.97 22.44 -92.13
CA ASP A 107 11.56 22.03 -92.00
C ASP A 107 11.44 20.61 -91.40
N GLU A 108 12.37 19.70 -91.74
CA GLU A 108 12.50 18.36 -91.14
C GLU A 108 12.93 18.40 -89.67
N GLU A 109 13.95 19.20 -89.32
CA GLU A 109 14.37 19.42 -87.93
C GLU A 109 13.21 20.00 -87.08
N ASN A 110 12.48 20.98 -87.62
CA ASN A 110 11.29 21.54 -86.96
C ASN A 110 10.18 20.49 -86.78
N ALA A 111 10.02 19.55 -87.72
CA ALA A 111 9.06 18.45 -87.58
C ALA A 111 9.47 17.47 -86.47
N LEU A 112 10.76 17.13 -86.37
CA LEU A 112 11.30 16.30 -85.28
C LEU A 112 11.12 16.98 -83.91
N LEU A 113 11.55 18.24 -83.77
CA LEU A 113 11.39 19.02 -82.53
C LEU A 113 9.93 19.18 -82.11
N LYS A 114 9.00 19.31 -83.07
CA LYS A 114 7.55 19.36 -82.82
C LYS A 114 7.00 18.02 -82.33
N ASN A 115 7.52 16.90 -82.84
CA ASN A 115 7.17 15.57 -82.36
C ASN A 115 7.73 15.30 -80.95
N GLU A 116 8.99 15.70 -80.69
CA GLU A 116 9.58 15.63 -79.36
C GLU A 116 8.82 16.49 -78.33
N PHE A 117 8.47 17.72 -78.68
CA PHE A 117 7.65 18.58 -77.83
C PHE A 117 6.27 17.96 -77.56
N SER A 118 5.65 17.33 -78.56
CA SER A 118 4.38 16.62 -78.39
C SER A 118 4.51 15.41 -77.45
N ASN A 119 5.59 14.63 -77.58
CA ASN A 119 5.91 13.50 -76.71
C ASN A 119 6.21 13.92 -75.27
N LEU A 120 6.95 15.03 -75.08
CA LEU A 120 7.22 15.61 -73.77
C LEU A 120 5.94 16.18 -73.12
N ASN A 121 5.09 16.85 -73.89
CA ASN A 121 3.80 17.35 -73.44
C ASN A 121 2.83 16.22 -73.06
N GLN A 122 2.88 15.07 -73.75
CA GLN A 122 2.12 13.89 -73.34
C GLN A 122 2.67 13.29 -72.04
N LYS A 123 3.98 13.01 -71.96
CA LYS A 123 4.65 12.55 -70.72
C LYS A 123 4.40 13.46 -69.52
N PHE A 124 4.26 14.76 -69.73
CA PHE A 124 3.89 15.71 -68.68
C PHE A 124 2.45 15.53 -68.18
N LYS A 125 1.48 15.27 -69.07
CA LYS A 125 0.10 14.92 -68.67
C LYS A 125 0.07 13.58 -67.95
N ASP A 126 0.74 12.56 -68.51
CA ASP A 126 0.76 11.21 -67.95
C ASP A 126 1.26 11.25 -66.49
N LYS A 127 2.34 11.98 -66.23
CA LYS A 127 2.87 12.24 -64.88
C LYS A 127 1.99 13.14 -64.01
N SER A 128 1.21 14.04 -64.61
CA SER A 128 0.28 14.89 -63.87
C SER A 128 -0.94 14.09 -63.38
N GLU A 129 -1.36 13.08 -64.14
CA GLU A 129 -2.43 12.16 -63.73
C GLU A 129 -1.91 11.12 -62.73
N GLU A 130 -0.71 10.56 -62.96
CA GLU A 130 0.01 9.70 -61.99
C GLU A 130 0.13 10.39 -60.61
N LEU A 131 0.57 11.65 -60.59
CA LEU A 131 0.63 12.43 -59.35
C LEU A 131 -0.75 12.60 -58.70
N LYS A 132 -1.77 12.96 -59.48
CA LYS A 132 -3.15 13.12 -58.98
C LYS A 132 -3.68 11.82 -58.35
N ASP A 133 -3.44 10.68 -58.99
CA ASP A 133 -3.92 9.38 -58.52
C ASP A 133 -3.15 8.93 -57.25
N THR A 134 -1.85 9.24 -57.15
CA THR A 134 -1.10 9.04 -55.89
C THR A 134 -1.56 9.99 -54.78
N GLU A 135 -1.97 11.21 -55.11
CA GLU A 135 -2.52 12.17 -54.14
C GLU A 135 -3.90 11.71 -53.62
N GLU A 136 -4.80 11.26 -54.49
CA GLU A 136 -6.09 10.69 -54.09
C GLU A 136 -5.91 9.41 -53.24
N CYS A 137 -4.96 8.54 -53.62
CA CYS A 137 -4.62 7.38 -52.81
C CYS A 137 -4.06 7.77 -51.43
N ALA A 138 -3.23 8.81 -51.35
CA ALA A 138 -2.69 9.31 -50.09
C ALA A 138 -3.80 9.93 -49.21
N GLN A 139 -4.69 10.74 -49.77
CA GLN A 139 -5.85 11.32 -49.07
C GLN A 139 -6.78 10.23 -48.52
N LYS A 140 -7.07 9.19 -49.31
CA LYS A 140 -7.88 8.04 -48.88
C LYS A 140 -7.22 7.25 -47.74
N ASN A 141 -5.91 7.05 -47.79
CA ASN A 141 -5.16 6.43 -46.70
C ASN A 141 -5.13 7.32 -45.45
N GLU A 142 -5.07 8.65 -45.60
CA GLU A 142 -5.17 9.59 -44.48
C GLU A 142 -6.57 9.55 -43.85
N GLU A 143 -7.64 9.49 -44.64
CA GLU A 143 -9.01 9.34 -44.14
C GLU A 143 -9.22 8.02 -43.38
N GLN A 144 -8.67 6.90 -43.90
CA GLN A 144 -8.64 5.63 -43.17
C GLN A 144 -7.87 5.74 -41.83
N ASN A 145 -6.70 6.39 -41.83
CA ASN A 145 -5.95 6.62 -40.60
C ASN A 145 -6.72 7.49 -39.59
N ARG A 146 -7.40 8.56 -40.05
CA ARG A 146 -8.28 9.38 -39.21
C ARG A 146 -9.43 8.57 -38.60
N LEU A 147 -10.03 7.65 -39.37
CA LEU A 147 -11.08 6.75 -38.85
C LEU A 147 -10.54 5.76 -37.82
N VAL A 148 -9.36 5.18 -38.04
CA VAL A 148 -8.70 4.29 -37.06
C VAL A 148 -8.36 5.06 -35.78
N ILE A 149 -7.82 6.28 -35.89
CA ILE A 149 -7.54 7.15 -34.73
C ILE A 149 -8.84 7.45 -33.95
N LYS A 150 -9.93 7.81 -34.63
CA LYS A 150 -11.23 8.06 -33.99
C LYS A 150 -11.75 6.82 -33.24
N ASN A 151 -11.63 5.63 -33.82
CA ASN A 151 -12.03 4.39 -33.16
C ASN A 151 -11.16 4.12 -31.91
N LEU A 152 -9.84 4.30 -32.01
CA LEU A 152 -8.92 4.15 -30.87
C LEU A 152 -9.16 5.20 -29.77
N GLU A 153 -9.56 6.43 -30.12
CA GLU A 153 -10.01 7.41 -29.14
C GLU A 153 -11.30 6.99 -28.43
N GLU A 154 -12.25 6.38 -29.13
CA GLU A 154 -13.51 5.89 -28.57
C GLU A 154 -13.29 4.67 -27.66
N GLU A 155 -12.41 3.74 -28.06
CA GLU A 155 -11.94 2.66 -27.19
C GLU A 155 -11.20 3.20 -25.95
N ASN A 156 -10.32 4.20 -26.10
CA ASN A 156 -9.60 4.81 -24.99
C ASN A 156 -10.55 5.55 -24.03
N LYS A 157 -11.58 6.24 -24.54
CA LYS A 157 -12.67 6.81 -23.71
C LYS A 157 -13.41 5.70 -22.94
N GLY A 158 -13.73 4.58 -23.59
CA GLY A 158 -14.37 3.41 -22.98
C GLY A 158 -13.50 2.61 -21.99
N LEU A 159 -12.16 2.67 -22.12
CA LEU A 159 -11.21 2.16 -21.13
C LEU A 159 -11.08 3.12 -19.95
N ASN A 160 -11.03 4.43 -20.20
CA ASN A 160 -10.90 5.43 -19.15
C ASN A 160 -12.13 5.50 -18.22
N THR A 161 -13.35 5.29 -18.75
CA THR A 161 -14.54 5.13 -17.91
C THR A 161 -14.45 3.87 -17.03
N ARG A 162 -14.07 2.72 -17.60
CA ARG A 162 -13.84 1.49 -16.81
C ARG A 162 -12.76 1.67 -15.73
N CYS A 163 -11.71 2.44 -16.00
CA CYS A 163 -10.70 2.81 -14.99
C CYS A 163 -11.30 3.67 -13.87
N ALA A 164 -12.17 4.63 -14.19
CA ALA A 164 -12.88 5.42 -13.19
C ALA A 164 -13.85 4.57 -12.35
N ASP A 165 -14.59 3.65 -12.98
CA ASP A 165 -15.49 2.71 -12.29
C ASP A 165 -14.73 1.80 -11.33
N LEU A 166 -13.60 1.22 -11.78
CA LEU A 166 -12.72 0.40 -10.94
C LEU A 166 -12.09 1.19 -9.79
N LEU A 167 -11.76 2.47 -9.99
CA LEU A 167 -11.28 3.36 -8.92
C LEU A 167 -12.39 3.65 -7.90
N ASN A 168 -13.63 3.87 -8.36
CA ASN A 168 -14.79 4.05 -7.50
C ASN A 168 -15.10 2.78 -6.68
N ASP A 169 -15.00 1.60 -7.28
CA ASP A 169 -15.20 0.32 -6.58
C ASP A 169 -14.08 -0.01 -5.59
N LEU A 170 -12.81 0.29 -5.93
CA LEU A 170 -11.70 0.24 -4.97
C LEU A 170 -11.93 1.19 -3.78
N GLU A 171 -12.50 2.36 -4.01
CA GLU A 171 -12.79 3.33 -2.94
C GLU A 171 -14.00 2.91 -2.08
N LYS A 172 -15.03 2.26 -2.66
CA LYS A 172 -16.09 1.59 -1.89
C LYS A 172 -15.50 0.48 -1.01
N LEU A 173 -14.61 -0.35 -1.57
CA LEU A 173 -13.95 -1.44 -0.83
C LEU A 173 -13.06 -0.92 0.31
N ARG A 174 -12.35 0.21 0.12
CA ARG A 174 -11.61 0.87 1.23
C ARG A 174 -12.53 1.36 2.34
N LYS A 175 -13.66 1.96 2.00
CA LYS A 175 -14.65 2.44 2.99
C LYS A 175 -15.23 1.28 3.78
N GLN A 176 -15.53 0.15 3.12
CA GLN A 176 -15.87 -1.10 3.79
C GLN A 176 -14.72 -1.63 4.66
N GLU A 177 -13.47 -1.64 4.19
CA GLU A 177 -12.31 -2.09 4.97
C GLU A 177 -12.12 -1.26 6.25
N VAL A 178 -12.35 0.05 6.19
CA VAL A 178 -12.34 0.94 7.37
C VAL A 178 -13.49 0.60 8.32
N GLN A 179 -14.71 0.42 7.81
CA GLN A 179 -15.85 -0.01 8.62
C GLN A 179 -15.59 -1.35 9.33
N TRP A 180 -15.14 -2.38 8.60
CA TRP A 180 -14.78 -3.68 9.16
C TRP A 180 -13.67 -3.59 10.22
N LYS A 181 -12.71 -2.68 10.08
CA LYS A 181 -11.68 -2.42 11.12
C LYS A 181 -12.29 -1.80 12.37
N THR A 182 -13.20 -0.84 12.23
CA THR A 182 -13.92 -0.24 13.38
C THR A 182 -14.81 -1.28 14.07
N GLU A 183 -15.63 -2.02 13.34
CA GLU A 183 -16.48 -3.10 13.86
C GLU A 183 -15.67 -4.21 14.53
N LYS A 184 -14.53 -4.60 13.93
CA LYS A 184 -13.59 -5.52 14.57
C LYS A 184 -13.04 -4.92 15.86
N SER A 185 -12.55 -3.67 15.87
CA SER A 185 -12.00 -3.07 17.09
C SER A 185 -13.02 -2.96 18.24
N GLY A 186 -14.29 -2.70 17.91
CA GLY A 186 -15.39 -2.74 18.88
C GLY A 186 -15.73 -4.17 19.35
N SER A 187 -15.54 -5.18 18.50
CA SER A 187 -15.71 -6.59 18.85
C SER A 187 -14.56 -7.10 19.72
N ASP A 188 -13.30 -6.78 19.36
CA ASP A 188 -12.10 -7.09 20.14
C ASP A 188 -12.19 -6.43 21.54
N ALA A 189 -12.72 -5.20 21.64
CA ALA A 189 -12.99 -4.54 22.91
C ALA A 189 -14.08 -5.25 23.75
N ARG A 190 -15.17 -5.72 23.13
CA ARG A 190 -16.20 -6.54 23.81
C ARG A 190 -15.64 -7.87 24.29
N ILE A 191 -14.83 -8.54 23.46
CA ILE A 191 -14.14 -9.79 23.82
C ILE A 191 -13.25 -9.54 25.04
N LYS A 192 -12.42 -8.48 25.02
CA LYS A 192 -11.54 -8.15 26.15
C LYS A 192 -12.31 -7.88 27.46
N ASN A 193 -13.47 -7.23 27.38
CA ASN A 193 -14.33 -7.02 28.56
C ASN A 193 -14.90 -8.35 29.07
N LEU A 194 -15.38 -9.22 28.18
CA LEU A 194 -15.84 -10.57 28.55
C LEU A 194 -14.71 -11.45 29.10
N GLU A 195 -13.47 -11.27 28.62
CA GLU A 195 -12.29 -11.93 29.19
C GLU A 195 -12.02 -11.46 30.63
N THR A 196 -12.15 -10.15 30.92
CA THR A 196 -12.04 -9.65 32.30
C THR A 196 -13.19 -10.11 33.20
N ASP A 197 -14.42 -10.10 32.70
CA ASP A 197 -15.59 -10.59 33.43
C ASP A 197 -15.42 -12.09 33.77
N LEU A 198 -14.87 -12.89 32.84
CA LEU A 198 -14.56 -14.30 33.04
C LEU A 198 -13.37 -14.53 34.00
N THR A 199 -12.37 -13.65 34.06
CA THR A 199 -11.32 -13.75 35.08
C THR A 199 -11.85 -13.40 36.48
N ASP A 200 -12.69 -12.39 36.59
CA ASP A 200 -13.26 -11.95 37.87
C ASP A 200 -14.26 -12.99 38.41
N ALA A 201 -15.13 -13.52 37.56
CA ALA A 201 -16.01 -14.64 37.92
C ALA A 201 -15.22 -15.90 38.31
N ARG A 202 -14.07 -16.17 37.65
CA ARG A 202 -13.18 -17.27 38.03
C ARG A 202 -12.52 -17.03 39.39
N GLU A 203 -12.16 -15.80 39.74
CA GLU A 203 -11.59 -15.47 41.05
C GLU A 203 -12.65 -15.58 42.15
N GLN A 204 -13.87 -15.08 41.92
CA GLN A 204 -15.01 -15.28 42.80
C GLN A 204 -15.30 -16.78 43.02
N MET A 205 -15.22 -17.60 41.97
CA MET A 205 -15.36 -19.06 42.08
C MET A 205 -14.22 -19.71 42.91
N LYS A 206 -12.98 -19.22 42.84
CA LYS A 206 -11.90 -19.66 43.73
C LYS A 206 -12.17 -19.25 45.18
N GLU A 207 -12.68 -18.05 45.41
CA GLU A 207 -13.02 -17.55 46.75
C GLU A 207 -14.20 -18.33 47.36
N LEU A 208 -15.20 -18.68 46.56
CA LEU A 208 -16.28 -19.58 46.97
C LEU A 208 -15.78 -21.00 47.25
N ASN A 209 -14.89 -21.55 46.41
CA ASN A 209 -14.27 -22.86 46.69
C ASN A 209 -13.41 -22.85 47.96
N SER A 210 -12.67 -21.77 48.27
CA SER A 210 -11.91 -21.67 49.51
C SER A 210 -12.83 -21.52 50.73
N LYS A 211 -13.92 -20.74 50.62
CA LYS A 211 -15.00 -20.68 51.62
C LYS A 211 -15.62 -22.07 51.86
N CYS A 212 -15.97 -22.81 50.80
CA CYS A 212 -16.50 -24.18 50.89
C CYS A 212 -15.48 -25.15 51.50
N SER A 213 -14.19 -25.08 51.15
CA SER A 213 -13.13 -25.90 51.76
C SER A 213 -12.92 -25.59 53.24
N ASN A 214 -13.03 -24.32 53.63
CA ASN A 214 -12.96 -23.89 55.03
C ASN A 214 -14.18 -24.38 55.83
N LEU A 215 -15.39 -24.27 55.27
CA LEU A 215 -16.61 -24.81 55.87
C LEU A 215 -16.58 -26.34 55.96
N SER A 216 -16.06 -27.04 54.95
CA SER A 216 -15.88 -28.50 54.99
C SER A 216 -14.85 -28.93 56.04
N SER A 217 -13.79 -28.14 56.24
CA SER A 217 -12.82 -28.36 57.34
C SER A 217 -13.46 -28.14 58.71
N GLN A 218 -14.28 -27.09 58.87
CA GLN A 218 -15.03 -26.85 60.11
C GLN A 218 -16.06 -27.96 60.38
N LEU A 219 -16.75 -28.44 59.34
CA LEU A 219 -17.69 -29.56 59.44
C LEU A 219 -16.97 -30.85 59.85
N ALA A 220 -15.80 -31.15 59.29
CA ALA A 220 -14.98 -32.29 59.71
C ALA A 220 -14.55 -32.20 61.18
N VAL A 221 -14.11 -31.02 61.65
CA VAL A 221 -13.79 -30.79 63.07
C VAL A 221 -15.03 -30.96 63.95
N LYS A 222 -16.20 -30.49 63.53
CA LYS A 222 -17.46 -30.69 64.28
C LYS A 222 -17.95 -32.13 64.26
N GLN A 223 -17.70 -32.88 63.20
CA GLN A 223 -17.96 -34.32 63.16
C GLN A 223 -17.04 -35.09 64.11
N GLU A 224 -15.77 -34.70 64.23
CA GLU A 224 -14.83 -35.28 65.19
C GLU A 224 -15.21 -34.92 66.64
N GLU A 225 -15.56 -33.66 66.92
CA GLU A 225 -16.09 -33.24 68.24
C GLU A 225 -17.36 -34.02 68.63
N LEU A 226 -18.28 -34.25 67.70
CA LEU A 226 -19.48 -35.06 67.93
C LEU A 226 -19.12 -36.54 68.18
N SER A 227 -18.18 -37.09 67.42
CA SER A 227 -17.72 -38.48 67.58
C SER A 227 -17.05 -38.69 68.94
N GLN A 228 -16.24 -37.73 69.40
CA GLN A 228 -15.70 -37.73 70.75
C GLN A 228 -16.80 -37.61 71.81
N LYS A 229 -17.81 -36.75 71.62
CA LYS A 229 -18.95 -36.63 72.55
C LYS A 229 -19.83 -37.87 72.59
N GLU A 230 -19.94 -38.60 71.49
CA GLU A 230 -20.59 -39.91 71.47
C GLU A 230 -19.76 -40.95 72.24
N CYS A 231 -18.43 -40.99 72.05
CA CYS A 231 -17.52 -41.79 72.88
C CYS A 231 -17.68 -41.49 74.38
N ASP A 232 -17.63 -40.22 74.78
CA ASP A 232 -17.84 -39.76 76.17
C ASP A 232 -19.22 -40.23 76.71
N MET A 233 -20.27 -40.12 75.89
CA MET A 233 -21.61 -40.60 76.22
C MET A 233 -21.67 -42.13 76.37
N THR A 234 -20.94 -42.91 75.55
CA THR A 234 -20.91 -44.37 75.72
C THR A 234 -20.12 -44.80 76.96
N MET A 235 -19.08 -44.07 77.35
CA MET A 235 -18.33 -44.32 78.58
C MET A 235 -19.18 -44.03 79.82
N THR A 236 -19.77 -42.84 79.90
CA THR A 236 -20.68 -42.48 81.02
C THR A 236 -21.91 -43.39 81.12
N LYS A 237 -22.41 -43.93 80.00
CA LYS A 237 -23.45 -44.98 80.01
C LYS A 237 -22.96 -46.32 80.59
N LYS A 238 -21.70 -46.72 80.36
CA LYS A 238 -21.10 -47.92 80.98
C LYS A 238 -20.89 -47.71 82.48
N GLU A 239 -20.31 -46.58 82.87
CA GLU A 239 -20.10 -46.21 84.28
C GLU A 239 -21.43 -46.21 85.05
N LEU A 240 -22.51 -45.67 84.47
CA LEU A 240 -23.85 -45.71 85.05
C LEU A 240 -24.40 -47.15 85.15
N GLN A 241 -24.13 -48.01 84.16
CA GLN A 241 -24.55 -49.41 84.19
C GLN A 241 -23.78 -50.23 85.25
N GLU A 242 -22.49 -49.95 85.42
CA GLU A 242 -21.63 -50.53 86.45
C GLU A 242 -22.07 -50.09 87.85
N LEU A 243 -22.36 -48.80 88.05
CA LEU A 243 -22.96 -48.27 89.28
C LEU A 243 -24.33 -48.91 89.58
N GLN A 244 -25.18 -49.12 88.56
CA GLN A 244 -26.45 -49.81 88.75
C GLN A 244 -26.25 -51.28 89.15
N ASN A 245 -25.24 -51.96 88.61
CA ASN A 245 -24.91 -53.34 88.97
C ASN A 245 -24.39 -53.44 90.40
N LEU A 246 -23.47 -52.54 90.81
CA LEU A 246 -22.98 -52.42 92.18
C LEU A 246 -24.11 -52.11 93.17
N TYR A 247 -25.07 -51.26 92.80
CA TYR A 247 -26.24 -50.96 93.61
C TYR A 247 -27.15 -52.20 93.81
N ARG A 248 -27.37 -53.01 92.76
CA ARG A 248 -28.08 -54.30 92.90
C ARG A 248 -27.34 -55.27 93.82
N GLN A 249 -26.01 -55.36 93.72
CA GLN A 249 -25.19 -56.19 94.61
C GLN A 249 -25.30 -55.73 96.07
N ASN A 250 -25.27 -54.43 96.32
CA ASN A 250 -25.46 -53.85 97.65
C ASN A 250 -26.86 -54.17 98.22
N ILE A 251 -27.92 -54.10 97.40
CA ILE A 251 -29.26 -54.57 97.80
C ILE A 251 -29.24 -56.06 98.19
N THR A 252 -28.58 -56.93 97.41
CA THR A 252 -28.50 -58.36 97.78
C THR A 252 -27.70 -58.60 99.05
N HIS A 253 -26.63 -57.85 99.31
CA HIS A 253 -25.89 -57.94 100.58
C HIS A 253 -26.69 -57.38 101.77
N THR A 254 -27.47 -56.32 101.55
CA THR A 254 -28.39 -55.78 102.57
C THR A 254 -29.49 -56.80 102.91
N ALA A 255 -30.01 -57.53 101.92
CA ALA A 255 -30.97 -58.61 102.13
C ALA A 255 -30.34 -59.80 102.90
N GLN A 256 -29.12 -60.20 102.55
CA GLN A 256 -28.35 -61.23 103.29
C GLN A 256 -28.09 -60.83 104.75
N GLN A 257 -27.79 -59.55 105.00
CA GLN A 257 -27.64 -59.02 106.35
C GLN A 257 -28.96 -59.02 107.12
N ALA A 258 -30.08 -58.67 106.48
CA ALA A 258 -31.40 -58.72 107.10
C ALA A 258 -31.81 -60.17 107.45
N GLU A 259 -31.53 -61.14 106.58
CA GLU A 259 -31.76 -62.57 106.84
C GLU A 259 -30.91 -63.06 108.04
N LEU A 260 -29.62 -62.70 108.09
CA LEU A 260 -28.75 -63.02 109.22
C LEU A 260 -29.25 -62.39 110.54
N ILE A 261 -29.74 -61.15 110.51
CA ILE A 261 -30.36 -60.50 111.67
C ILE A 261 -31.62 -61.25 112.11
N GLN A 262 -32.45 -61.72 111.17
CA GLN A 262 -33.65 -62.49 111.48
C GLN A 262 -33.31 -63.86 112.09
N GLN A 263 -32.26 -64.54 111.60
CA GLN A 263 -31.75 -65.78 112.20
C GLN A 263 -31.22 -65.57 113.62
N LEU A 264 -30.46 -64.49 113.85
CA LEU A 264 -29.96 -64.12 115.19
C LEU A 264 -31.10 -63.73 116.15
N GLN A 265 -32.15 -63.07 115.66
CA GLN A 265 -33.34 -62.74 116.45
C GLN A 265 -34.12 -64.01 116.85
N ALA A 266 -34.32 -64.96 115.93
CA ALA A 266 -34.96 -66.23 116.21
C ALA A 266 -34.20 -67.04 117.28
N LEU A 267 -32.89 -67.17 117.13
CA LEU A 267 -32.01 -67.84 118.10
C LEU A 267 -32.06 -67.18 119.49
N ASN A 268 -32.14 -65.84 119.54
CA ASN A 268 -32.30 -65.11 120.79
C ASN A 268 -33.67 -65.36 121.44
N THR A 269 -34.76 -65.42 120.67
CA THR A 269 -36.08 -65.77 121.21
C THR A 269 -36.16 -67.21 121.72
N ASP A 270 -35.53 -68.16 121.03
CA ASP A 270 -35.43 -69.55 121.52
C ASP A 270 -34.59 -69.64 122.79
N THR A 271 -33.49 -68.88 122.88
CA THR A 271 -32.66 -68.79 124.10
C THR A 271 -33.45 -68.22 125.28
N GLN A 272 -34.20 -67.13 125.07
CA GLN A 272 -35.06 -66.55 126.10
C GLN A 272 -36.18 -67.52 126.53
N LYS A 273 -36.72 -68.30 125.60
CA LYS A 273 -37.71 -69.33 125.92
C LYS A 273 -37.10 -70.46 126.78
N VAL A 274 -35.91 -70.97 126.45
CA VAL A 274 -35.24 -72.01 127.25
C VAL A 274 -34.95 -71.51 128.68
N LEU A 275 -34.54 -70.25 128.83
CA LEU A 275 -34.39 -69.62 130.15
C LEU A 275 -35.72 -69.53 130.91
N LYS A 276 -36.81 -69.15 130.22
CA LYS A 276 -38.18 -69.12 130.78
C LYS A 276 -38.62 -70.51 131.26
N ASP A 277 -38.42 -71.54 130.44
CA ASP A 277 -38.77 -72.92 130.75
C ASP A 277 -37.96 -73.44 131.97
N GLN A 278 -36.73 -72.94 132.19
CA GLN A 278 -35.93 -73.20 133.41
C GLN A 278 -36.42 -72.42 134.64
N GLU A 279 -36.79 -71.14 134.52
CA GLU A 279 -37.38 -70.35 135.61
C GLU A 279 -38.66 -71.00 136.15
N ASP A 280 -39.53 -71.44 135.25
CA ASP A 280 -40.80 -72.09 135.60
C ASP A 280 -40.55 -73.47 136.24
N ALA A 281 -39.53 -74.22 135.79
CA ALA A 281 -39.13 -75.49 136.40
C ALA A 281 -38.61 -75.30 137.85
N HIS A 282 -37.68 -74.37 138.09
CA HIS A 282 -37.19 -74.08 139.44
C HIS A 282 -38.30 -73.52 140.37
N THR A 283 -39.31 -72.84 139.81
CA THR A 283 -40.50 -72.41 140.56
C THR A 283 -41.37 -73.61 140.98
N ALA A 284 -41.50 -74.63 140.11
CA ALA A 284 -42.18 -75.89 140.43
C ALA A 284 -41.41 -76.72 141.49
N GLU A 285 -40.08 -76.79 141.41
CA GLU A 285 -39.24 -77.40 142.44
C GLU A 285 -39.40 -76.69 143.80
N THR A 286 -39.31 -75.35 143.81
CA THR A 286 -39.46 -74.54 145.03
C THR A 286 -40.82 -74.76 145.70
N THR A 287 -41.90 -74.80 144.92
CA THR A 287 -43.25 -75.09 145.46
C THR A 287 -43.45 -76.55 145.87
N SER A 288 -42.65 -77.48 145.35
CA SER A 288 -42.58 -78.86 145.85
C SER A 288 -41.91 -78.94 147.22
N TYR A 289 -40.72 -78.32 147.37
CA TYR A 289 -40.01 -78.27 148.66
C TYR A 289 -40.84 -77.59 149.77
N GLN A 290 -41.58 -76.53 149.44
CA GLN A 290 -42.47 -75.86 150.40
C GLN A 290 -43.61 -76.78 150.88
N LYS A 291 -44.16 -77.66 150.03
CA LYS A 291 -45.16 -78.65 150.44
C LYS A 291 -44.56 -79.68 151.40
N LEU A 292 -43.40 -80.24 151.05
CA LEU A 292 -42.68 -81.23 151.87
C LEU A 292 -42.36 -80.67 153.28
N TYR A 293 -41.96 -79.40 153.36
CA TYR A 293 -41.72 -78.72 154.63
C TYR A 293 -43.00 -78.57 155.48
N ASN A 294 -44.13 -78.25 154.84
CA ASN A 294 -45.43 -78.15 155.52
C ASN A 294 -45.91 -79.52 156.03
N GLU A 295 -45.73 -80.59 155.25
CA GLU A 295 -46.05 -81.97 155.65
C GLU A 295 -45.20 -82.43 156.85
N LEU A 296 -43.88 -82.18 156.81
CA LEU A 296 -42.96 -82.49 157.90
C LEU A 296 -43.33 -81.74 159.20
N THR A 297 -43.76 -80.48 159.07
CA THR A 297 -44.23 -79.65 160.20
C THR A 297 -45.51 -80.21 160.81
N LEU A 298 -46.45 -80.71 159.99
CA LEU A 298 -47.67 -81.36 160.46
C LEU A 298 -47.36 -82.66 161.22
N CYS A 299 -46.45 -83.50 160.68
CA CYS A 299 -46.00 -84.71 161.37
C CYS A 299 -45.38 -84.40 162.74
N PHE A 300 -44.51 -83.38 162.84
CA PHE A 300 -43.89 -82.97 164.10
C PHE A 300 -44.92 -82.62 165.19
N GLU A 301 -45.94 -81.82 164.88
CA GLU A 301 -46.98 -81.47 165.87
C GLU A 301 -47.86 -82.67 166.25
N THR A 302 -48.11 -83.63 165.35
CA THR A 302 -48.83 -84.87 165.72
C THR A 302 -48.03 -85.72 166.72
N VAL A 303 -46.73 -85.92 166.51
CA VAL A 303 -45.87 -86.66 167.46
C VAL A 303 -45.86 -85.97 168.84
N LYS A 304 -45.65 -84.66 168.85
CA LYS A 304 -45.64 -83.81 170.06
C LYS A 304 -46.94 -83.88 170.88
N THR A 305 -48.10 -83.97 170.22
CA THR A 305 -49.38 -84.18 170.93
C THR A 305 -49.54 -85.60 171.50
N SER A 306 -49.00 -86.62 170.84
CA SER A 306 -48.99 -87.99 171.36
C SER A 306 -48.05 -88.18 172.57
N GLU A 307 -46.93 -87.46 172.60
CA GLU A 307 -45.99 -87.47 173.73
C GLU A 307 -46.63 -86.94 175.01
N ILE A 308 -47.39 -85.84 174.91
CA ILE A 308 -48.11 -85.23 176.04
C ILE A 308 -49.16 -86.20 176.61
N GLN A 309 -49.85 -86.97 175.76
CA GLN A 309 -50.81 -87.99 176.21
C GLN A 309 -50.13 -89.14 176.96
N LEU A 310 -48.96 -89.60 176.50
CA LEU A 310 -48.16 -90.62 177.19
C LEU A 310 -47.66 -90.11 178.57
N GLN A 311 -47.19 -88.87 178.65
CA GLN A 311 -46.76 -88.28 179.93
C GLN A 311 -47.91 -88.20 180.96
N GLN A 312 -49.13 -87.85 180.52
CA GLN A 312 -50.33 -87.87 181.37
C GLN A 312 -50.70 -89.29 181.84
N SER A 313 -50.57 -90.29 180.97
CA SER A 313 -50.81 -91.70 181.34
C SER A 313 -49.80 -92.22 182.38
N CYS A 314 -48.53 -91.81 182.28
CA CYS A 314 -47.49 -92.20 183.25
C CYS A 314 -47.77 -91.63 184.66
N ALA A 315 -48.20 -90.37 184.75
CA ALA A 315 -48.53 -89.73 186.03
C ALA A 315 -49.65 -90.46 186.78
N SER A 316 -50.70 -90.89 186.09
CA SER A 316 -51.83 -91.62 186.70
C SER A 316 -51.42 -93.01 187.22
N LEU A 317 -50.53 -93.72 186.53
CA LEU A 317 -50.01 -95.01 186.98
C LEU A 317 -49.12 -94.90 188.22
N GLN A 318 -48.33 -93.82 188.31
CA GLN A 318 -47.44 -93.57 189.45
C GLN A 318 -48.21 -93.30 190.75
N GLU A 319 -49.36 -92.61 190.67
CA GLU A 319 -50.25 -92.36 191.81
C GLU A 319 -50.91 -93.64 192.33
N GLN A 320 -51.32 -94.56 191.44
CA GLN A 320 -51.86 -95.87 191.84
C GLN A 320 -50.81 -96.78 192.51
N LEU A 321 -49.53 -96.60 192.18
CA LEU A 321 -48.42 -97.40 192.72
C LEU A 321 -48.17 -97.01 194.19
N PHE A 322 -48.10 -95.70 194.47
CA PHE A 322 -47.95 -95.14 195.82
C PHE A 322 -49.05 -95.62 196.80
N GLY A 323 -50.30 -95.72 196.31
CA GLY A 323 -51.42 -96.26 197.07
C GLY A 323 -51.35 -97.76 197.41
N LYS A 324 -50.49 -98.53 196.72
CA LYS A 324 -50.22 -99.94 197.04
C LYS A 324 -49.07 -100.08 198.03
N ASP A 325 -48.00 -99.31 197.90
CA ASP A 325 -46.85 -99.37 198.80
C ASP A 325 -47.24 -99.03 200.25
N GLN A 326 -48.13 -98.06 200.44
CA GLN A 326 -48.67 -97.71 201.76
C GLN A 326 -49.46 -98.87 202.43
N LYS A 327 -49.96 -99.83 201.63
CA LYS A 327 -50.60 -101.06 202.09
C LYS A 327 -49.58 -102.12 202.52
N ILE A 328 -48.44 -102.20 201.84
CA ILE A 328 -47.37 -103.18 202.09
C ILE A 328 -46.72 -102.92 203.44
N CYS A 329 -46.44 -101.66 203.78
CA CYS A 329 -45.88 -101.27 205.08
C CYS A 329 -46.72 -101.73 206.29
N GLN A 330 -48.05 -101.78 206.15
CA GLN A 330 -48.96 -102.25 207.21
C GLN A 330 -48.94 -103.77 207.38
N LEU A 331 -48.72 -104.53 206.31
CA LEU A 331 -48.65 -106.00 206.34
C LEU A 331 -47.27 -106.50 206.82
N GLN A 332 -46.19 -105.77 206.50
CA GLN A 332 -44.85 -106.05 207.04
C GLN A 332 -44.80 -105.96 208.58
N GLN A 333 -45.67 -105.15 209.19
CA GLN A 333 -45.79 -105.04 210.65
C GLN A 333 -46.37 -106.30 211.33
N GLN A 334 -46.92 -107.26 210.56
CA GLN A 334 -47.60 -108.45 211.12
C GLN A 334 -46.84 -109.78 210.91
N LEU A 335 -45.77 -109.81 210.13
CA LEU A 335 -45.13 -111.08 209.70
C LEU A 335 -43.80 -111.40 210.42
N GLN A 336 -43.03 -110.40 210.85
CA GLN A 336 -41.67 -110.61 211.39
C GLN A 336 -41.61 -110.89 212.90
N GLN A 337 -42.63 -111.54 213.46
CA GLN A 337 -42.60 -112.06 214.85
C GLN A 337 -42.63 -113.60 214.92
N ALA A 338 -42.57 -114.28 213.77
CA ALA A 338 -42.87 -115.71 213.66
C ALA A 338 -41.98 -116.53 212.70
N HIS A 339 -40.72 -116.15 212.46
CA HIS A 339 -39.57 -117.08 212.39
C HIS A 339 -38.23 -116.42 212.04
N ASP A 340 -37.23 -116.62 212.90
CA ASP A 340 -35.84 -116.83 212.49
C ASP A 340 -35.59 -118.36 212.46
N ALA A 341 -35.57 -118.99 211.28
CA ALA A 341 -35.20 -120.41 211.11
C ALA A 341 -34.85 -120.77 209.66
N LEU A 342 -33.63 -121.29 209.43
CA LEU A 342 -33.02 -121.77 208.17
C LEU A 342 -32.88 -120.69 207.06
N ASN A 343 -31.68 -120.33 206.56
CA ASN A 343 -30.67 -121.11 205.78
C ASN A 343 -31.13 -121.55 204.37
N VAL A 344 -30.31 -121.56 203.29
CA VAL A 344 -29.07 -120.82 202.88
C VAL A 344 -28.66 -121.29 201.46
N LEU A 345 -28.07 -120.41 200.61
CA LEU A 345 -27.26 -120.67 199.38
C LEU A 345 -27.84 -121.19 198.02
N TYR A 346 -27.22 -120.68 196.93
CA TYR A 346 -26.87 -121.29 195.61
C TYR A 346 -27.85 -121.48 194.39
N GLN A 347 -27.64 -120.69 193.30
CA GLN A 347 -26.81 -121.02 192.08
C GLN A 347 -27.40 -121.01 190.61
N ASP A 348 -26.82 -120.11 189.77
CA ASP A 348 -26.41 -120.09 188.32
C ASP A 348 -27.22 -120.52 187.06
N SER A 349 -26.78 -119.92 185.91
CA SER A 349 -26.79 -120.36 184.47
C SER A 349 -28.06 -120.10 183.60
N SER A 350 -28.11 -120.06 182.24
CA SER A 350 -27.21 -119.83 181.05
C SER A 350 -28.05 -120.03 179.73
N HIS A 351 -27.73 -119.70 178.45
CA HIS A 351 -26.75 -118.83 177.73
C HIS A 351 -27.18 -118.63 176.23
N GLU A 352 -26.74 -117.52 175.60
CA GLU A 352 -26.30 -117.34 174.16
C GLU A 352 -27.17 -117.57 172.87
N LEU A 353 -26.80 -116.80 171.81
CA LEU A 353 -26.74 -117.08 170.33
C LEU A 353 -27.94 -117.00 169.30
N GLN A 354 -27.81 -116.06 168.33
CA GLN A 354 -27.67 -116.26 166.84
C GLN A 354 -28.83 -116.11 165.79
N VAL A 355 -28.78 -114.98 165.03
CA VAL A 355 -28.88 -114.73 163.53
C VAL A 355 -30.06 -115.20 162.62
N PHE A 356 -30.69 -114.25 161.90
CA PHE A 356 -30.82 -114.05 160.42
C PHE A 356 -31.71 -112.77 160.17
N GLN A 357 -31.75 -112.04 159.03
CA GLN A 357 -31.29 -112.25 157.64
C GLN A 357 -30.86 -110.93 156.93
N GLN A 358 -30.02 -111.03 155.87
CA GLN A 358 -29.67 -109.97 154.88
C GLN A 358 -30.42 -110.27 153.53
N PRO A 359 -30.22 -109.61 152.34
CA PRO A 359 -29.09 -108.84 151.80
C PRO A 359 -29.54 -107.46 151.21
N SER A 360 -28.82 -106.71 150.36
CA SER A 360 -27.54 -106.89 149.63
C SER A 360 -26.79 -105.57 149.42
N LEU A 361 -25.47 -105.66 149.19
CA LEU A 361 -24.62 -104.57 148.70
C LEU A 361 -24.58 -104.58 147.16
N GLY A 362 -24.49 -103.39 146.53
CA GLY A 362 -23.80 -103.24 145.24
C GLY A 362 -24.64 -102.95 143.99
N GLU A 363 -25.04 -101.69 143.78
CA GLU A 363 -25.37 -101.20 142.42
C GLU A 363 -25.02 -99.71 142.16
N LEU A 364 -24.20 -99.09 143.02
CA LEU A 364 -23.72 -97.70 142.86
C LEU A 364 -22.56 -97.56 141.84
N GLU A 365 -22.21 -98.64 141.15
CA GLU A 365 -20.97 -98.75 140.34
C GLU A 365 -21.23 -98.94 138.82
N CYS A 366 -22.48 -99.19 138.41
CA CYS A 366 -22.84 -99.39 136.98
C CYS A 366 -23.38 -98.14 136.25
N LEU A 367 -23.90 -97.12 136.94
CA LEU A 367 -24.39 -95.90 136.27
C LEU A 367 -23.29 -94.87 135.99
N ILE A 368 -22.27 -94.79 136.86
CA ILE A 368 -21.12 -93.87 136.70
C ILE A 368 -20.15 -94.36 135.61
N THR A 369 -20.17 -95.66 135.29
CA THR A 369 -19.34 -96.28 134.24
C THR A 369 -19.93 -96.12 132.83
N MET A 370 -21.27 -96.08 132.68
CA MET A 370 -21.90 -95.78 131.38
C MET A 370 -21.63 -94.35 130.89
N GLN A 371 -21.71 -93.34 131.77
CA GLN A 371 -21.51 -91.93 131.38
C GLN A 371 -20.06 -91.57 131.01
N LYS A 372 -19.09 -92.48 131.16
CA LYS A 372 -17.68 -92.24 130.78
C LYS A 372 -17.32 -92.75 129.39
N SER A 373 -17.91 -93.86 128.93
CA SER A 373 -17.58 -94.44 127.61
C SER A 373 -18.22 -93.70 126.43
N GLU A 374 -19.36 -93.03 126.63
CA GLU A 374 -20.03 -92.28 125.56
C GLU A 374 -19.26 -90.99 125.15
N ILE A 375 -18.59 -90.34 126.11
CA ILE A 375 -17.77 -89.14 125.86
C ILE A 375 -16.54 -89.50 125.02
N GLU A 376 -15.94 -90.67 125.24
CA GLU A 376 -14.77 -91.16 124.50
C GLU A 376 -15.13 -91.45 123.02
N LEU A 377 -16.31 -92.04 122.76
CA LEU A 377 -16.83 -92.30 121.42
C LEU A 377 -17.08 -91.00 120.61
N LEU A 378 -17.47 -89.90 121.28
CA LEU A 378 -17.66 -88.60 120.63
C LEU A 378 -16.33 -87.91 120.29
N GLN A 379 -15.28 -88.10 121.10
CA GLN A 379 -13.95 -87.56 120.81
C GLN A 379 -13.25 -88.27 119.65
N GLU A 380 -13.51 -89.56 119.41
CA GLU A 380 -12.94 -90.26 118.24
C GLU A 380 -13.60 -89.80 116.93
N LYS A 381 -14.94 -89.61 116.91
CA LYS A 381 -15.66 -89.19 115.71
C LYS A 381 -15.19 -87.83 115.17
N LEU A 382 -14.89 -86.86 116.05
CA LEU A 382 -14.45 -85.53 115.62
C LEU A 382 -13.04 -85.52 115.00
N LYS A 383 -12.17 -86.48 115.37
CA LYS A 383 -10.84 -86.66 114.75
C LYS A 383 -10.90 -87.30 113.36
N LYS A 384 -12.04 -87.88 112.95
CA LYS A 384 -12.19 -88.60 111.67
C LYS A 384 -12.67 -87.74 110.50
N THR A 385 -13.33 -86.61 110.77
CA THR A 385 -13.83 -85.70 109.72
C THR A 385 -12.85 -84.57 109.37
N SER A 386 -11.94 -84.20 110.26
CA SER A 386 -10.87 -83.23 109.96
C SER A 386 -9.82 -83.76 108.95
N LEU A 387 -9.87 -85.04 108.61
CA LEU A 387 -8.97 -85.71 107.65
C LEU A 387 -9.51 -85.74 106.21
N SER A 388 -10.73 -85.28 105.94
CA SER A 388 -11.34 -85.32 104.59
C SER A 388 -11.27 -83.99 103.81
N LEU A 389 -10.33 -83.10 104.14
CA LEU A 389 -10.16 -81.79 103.50
C LEU A 389 -9.06 -81.78 102.41
N ALA A 390 -8.70 -82.94 101.87
CA ALA A 390 -7.54 -83.06 100.99
C ALA A 390 -7.65 -84.20 99.94
N GLU A 391 -8.58 -84.10 98.98
CA GLU A 391 -8.44 -84.63 97.61
C GLU A 391 -9.62 -84.20 96.71
N HIS A 392 -9.39 -84.14 95.39
CA HIS A 392 -10.27 -83.59 94.33
C HIS A 392 -10.63 -82.08 94.45
N ASN A 393 -10.62 -81.25 93.40
CA ASN A 393 -10.46 -81.52 91.95
C ASN A 393 -9.58 -80.47 91.24
N LEU A 394 -8.72 -80.95 90.34
CA LEU A 394 -8.02 -80.22 89.29
C LEU A 394 -8.32 -80.96 87.97
N TYR A 395 -9.00 -80.33 87.00
CA TYR A 395 -9.23 -80.77 85.60
C TYR A 395 -10.18 -79.74 84.95
N THR A 396 -10.17 -79.38 83.65
CA THR A 396 -9.40 -79.67 82.41
C THR A 396 -9.09 -78.29 81.75
N THR A 397 -8.04 -78.00 80.96
CA THR A 397 -7.55 -78.58 79.68
C THR A 397 -8.62 -78.55 78.54
N GLU A 398 -8.32 -78.36 77.24
CA GLU A 398 -7.03 -78.36 76.51
C GLU A 398 -7.12 -77.66 75.12
N THR A 399 -5.94 -77.51 74.47
CA THR A 399 -5.61 -77.31 73.03
C THR A 399 -6.32 -76.23 72.15
N LEU A 400 -5.69 -75.53 71.17
CA LEU A 400 -4.73 -75.84 70.07
C LEU A 400 -5.35 -76.65 68.89
N GLU A 401 -5.05 -76.45 67.60
CA GLU A 401 -4.19 -75.48 66.86
C GLU A 401 -4.44 -75.58 65.32
N ASN A 402 -3.64 -74.86 64.51
CA ASN A 402 -3.07 -75.30 63.21
C ASN A 402 -3.89 -75.17 61.89
N ASN A 403 -3.29 -75.10 60.69
CA ASN A 403 -1.87 -75.35 60.30
C ASN A 403 -1.36 -74.63 59.01
N ASN A 404 -0.04 -74.70 58.77
CA ASN A 404 0.74 -74.83 57.49
C ASN A 404 1.77 -73.70 57.14
N ILE A 405 2.93 -73.89 56.43
CA ILE A 405 4.01 -74.93 56.24
C ILE A 405 4.89 -74.47 55.00
N ARG A 406 6.23 -74.66 54.78
CA ARG A 406 7.40 -75.30 55.46
C ARG A 406 8.78 -74.71 55.02
N THR A 407 9.75 -74.69 55.94
CA THR A 407 11.24 -74.97 55.88
C THR A 407 12.06 -75.16 54.56
N GLY A 408 13.38 -74.81 54.59
CA GLY A 408 14.45 -75.39 53.74
C GLY A 408 15.90 -74.86 53.97
N ARG A 409 16.99 -75.63 53.70
CA ARG A 409 18.43 -75.22 53.88
C ARG A 409 19.42 -75.79 52.82
N LYS A 410 20.47 -75.03 52.41
CA LYS A 410 21.96 -75.33 52.46
C LYS A 410 22.81 -74.43 51.51
N HIS A 411 24.15 -74.55 51.56
CA HIS A 411 25.15 -73.51 51.15
C HIS A 411 25.99 -73.81 49.89
N LYS A 412 26.47 -72.74 49.21
CA LYS A 412 27.92 -72.49 48.96
C LYS A 412 28.22 -71.00 48.65
N GLU A 413 29.49 -70.65 48.53
CA GLU A 413 30.07 -69.28 48.55
C GLU A 413 30.49 -68.77 47.13
N PRO A 414 31.24 -67.65 46.95
CA PRO A 414 30.93 -66.21 47.13
C PRO A 414 31.21 -65.45 45.78
N PRO A 415 31.59 -64.14 45.66
CA PRO A 415 31.70 -63.02 46.61
C PRO A 415 31.15 -61.64 46.11
N VAL A 416 31.47 -60.58 46.87
CA VAL A 416 31.61 -59.14 46.48
C VAL A 416 30.46 -58.14 46.79
N LYS A 417 30.78 -57.25 47.75
CA LYS A 417 30.30 -55.87 48.03
C LYS A 417 28.90 -55.61 48.65
N ARG A 418 29.01 -55.18 49.92
CA ARG A 418 28.09 -54.39 50.79
C ARG A 418 27.52 -53.14 50.07
N SER A 419 26.43 -52.50 50.51
CA SER A 419 26.11 -52.07 51.91
C SER A 419 24.61 -51.96 52.24
N ARG A 420 24.30 -51.69 53.52
CA ARG A 420 22.98 -51.80 54.16
C ARG A 420 22.35 -50.45 54.56
N SER A 421 21.02 -50.51 54.76
CA SER A 421 20.24 -49.88 55.86
C SER A 421 20.22 -48.35 56.07
N LEU A 422 18.98 -47.80 56.04
CA LEU A 422 18.52 -46.68 56.89
C LEU A 422 18.68 -47.07 58.37
N SER A 423 18.89 -46.23 59.39
CA SER A 423 18.99 -44.76 59.57
C SER A 423 19.71 -44.52 60.94
N PRO A 424 19.85 -43.31 61.53
CA PRO A 424 20.16 -41.97 61.00
C PRO A 424 21.50 -41.40 61.55
N LYS A 425 22.21 -40.50 60.83
CA LYS A 425 23.11 -39.49 61.45
C LYS A 425 23.76 -38.47 60.49
N SER A 426 24.14 -37.32 61.08
CA SER A 426 25.09 -36.29 60.61
C SER A 426 24.66 -35.33 59.48
N SER A 427 25.17 -34.10 59.55
CA SER A 427 24.64 -32.89 58.87
C SER A 427 25.41 -32.48 57.60
N PHE A 428 26.35 -33.28 57.11
CA PHE A 428 27.33 -32.83 56.11
C PHE A 428 26.83 -32.79 54.64
N ARG A 429 25.73 -33.49 54.32
CA ARG A 429 25.26 -33.71 52.93
C ARG A 429 24.88 -32.42 52.19
N LYS A 430 24.26 -31.47 52.90
CA LYS A 430 23.82 -30.17 52.33
C LYS A 430 24.93 -29.41 51.62
N SER A 431 26.20 -29.55 52.04
CA SER A 431 27.33 -28.85 51.42
C SER A 431 27.57 -29.28 49.97
N GLU A 432 27.52 -30.59 49.68
CA GLU A 432 27.76 -31.10 48.33
C GLU A 432 26.51 -30.94 47.43
N GLU A 433 25.32 -31.08 48.02
CA GLU A 433 24.06 -30.79 47.34
C GLU A 433 23.95 -29.30 46.98
N LEU A 434 24.32 -28.36 47.87
CA LEU A 434 24.45 -26.94 47.52
C LEU A 434 25.52 -26.69 46.43
N ARG A 435 26.66 -27.39 46.43
CA ARG A 435 27.66 -27.24 45.36
C ARG A 435 27.09 -27.66 44.00
N LYS A 436 26.34 -28.77 43.95
CA LYS A 436 25.66 -29.26 42.75
C LYS A 436 24.58 -28.28 42.28
N LEU A 437 23.77 -27.76 43.22
CA LEU A 437 22.76 -26.72 42.96
C LEU A 437 23.43 -25.45 42.41
N LYS A 438 24.52 -24.97 43.04
CA LYS A 438 25.28 -23.78 42.62
C LYS A 438 26.13 -23.95 41.35
N ILE A 439 26.22 -25.18 40.83
CA ILE A 439 26.74 -25.47 39.49
C ILE A 439 25.58 -25.48 38.48
N ALA A 440 24.40 -26.00 38.85
CA ALA A 440 23.20 -25.93 38.04
C ALA A 440 22.71 -24.47 37.86
N GLU A 441 22.67 -23.66 38.93
CA GLU A 441 22.36 -22.22 38.90
C GLU A 441 23.25 -21.48 37.89
N ARG A 442 24.58 -21.60 38.00
CA ARG A 442 25.50 -20.98 37.03
C ARG A 442 25.35 -21.52 35.60
N LYS A 443 24.91 -22.78 35.44
CA LYS A 443 24.65 -23.36 34.12
C LYS A 443 23.36 -22.80 33.52
N ILE A 444 22.33 -22.56 34.35
CA ILE A 444 21.10 -21.85 33.97
C ILE A 444 21.44 -20.41 33.62
N GLU A 445 22.14 -19.68 34.49
CA GLU A 445 22.60 -18.29 34.27
C GLU A 445 23.41 -18.12 32.97
N ASN A 446 24.29 -19.08 32.65
CA ASN A 446 25.03 -19.08 31.39
C ASN A 446 24.16 -19.42 30.17
N LEU A 447 23.14 -20.29 30.32
CA LEU A 447 22.17 -20.58 29.26
C LEU A 447 21.22 -19.39 29.04
N GLU A 448 20.83 -18.66 30.08
CA GLU A 448 20.04 -17.43 30.01
C GLU A 448 20.83 -16.31 29.31
N LYS A 449 22.11 -16.12 29.63
CA LYS A 449 23.00 -15.20 28.90
C LYS A 449 23.17 -15.62 27.43
N THR A 450 23.27 -16.92 27.16
CA THR A 450 23.33 -17.44 25.78
C THR A 450 22.01 -17.19 25.04
N LEU A 451 20.87 -17.35 25.71
CA LEU A 451 19.54 -17.04 25.17
C LEU A 451 19.40 -15.54 24.88
N GLN A 452 19.82 -14.66 25.80
CA GLN A 452 19.82 -13.21 25.60
C GLN A 452 20.67 -12.80 24.39
N LEU A 453 21.89 -13.32 24.27
CA LEU A 453 22.76 -13.08 23.11
C LEU A 453 22.12 -13.57 21.80
N LYS A 454 21.47 -14.74 21.80
CA LYS A 454 20.75 -15.25 20.62
C LYS A 454 19.50 -14.44 20.28
N THR A 455 18.77 -13.95 21.28
CA THR A 455 17.65 -13.02 21.07
C THR A 455 18.17 -11.73 20.43
N GLN A 456 19.23 -11.13 20.98
CA GLN A 456 19.88 -9.94 20.42
C GLN A 456 20.36 -10.17 18.97
N GLU A 457 21.02 -11.29 18.66
CA GLU A 457 21.38 -11.65 17.28
C GLU A 457 20.14 -11.69 16.36
N THR A 458 19.02 -12.26 16.81
CA THR A 458 17.80 -12.30 15.98
C THR A 458 17.12 -10.95 15.82
N ASP A 459 17.23 -10.05 16.81
CA ASP A 459 16.71 -8.68 16.73
C ASP A 459 17.61 -7.78 15.87
N GLU A 460 18.94 -7.94 15.93
CA GLU A 460 19.88 -7.30 15.01
C GLU A 460 19.68 -7.76 13.57
N LEU A 461 19.45 -9.06 13.34
CA LEU A 461 19.05 -9.59 12.02
C LEU A 461 17.71 -9.00 11.57
N ARG A 462 16.70 -8.91 12.46
CA ARG A 462 15.40 -8.30 12.14
C ARG A 462 15.55 -6.83 11.75
N ALA A 463 16.35 -6.07 12.50
CA ALA A 463 16.68 -4.69 12.18
C ALA A 463 17.48 -4.53 10.88
N ALA A 464 18.35 -5.49 10.54
CA ALA A 464 19.05 -5.51 9.24
C ALA A 464 18.10 -5.83 8.07
N TYR A 465 17.13 -6.73 8.26
CA TYR A 465 16.07 -7.00 7.27
C TYR A 465 15.15 -5.81 7.06
N GLU A 466 14.73 -5.13 8.13
CA GLU A 466 13.92 -3.90 8.01
C GLU A 466 14.72 -2.78 7.33
N LYS A 467 15.97 -2.52 7.71
CA LYS A 467 16.85 -1.56 6.99
C LYS A 467 17.06 -1.93 5.51
N ARG A 468 17.03 -3.21 5.15
CA ARG A 468 17.07 -3.67 3.74
C ARG A 468 15.74 -3.43 3.02
N LYS A 469 14.61 -3.61 3.70
CA LYS A 469 13.24 -3.35 3.22
C LYS A 469 12.99 -1.85 3.03
N GLU A 470 13.39 -1.01 3.98
CA GLU A 470 13.41 0.46 3.87
C GLU A 470 14.24 0.91 2.66
N ARG A 471 15.47 0.41 2.50
CA ARG A 471 16.32 0.71 1.33
C ARG A 471 15.69 0.27 0.01
N LEU A 472 15.02 -0.88 -0.02
CA LEU A 472 14.31 -1.35 -1.22
C LEU A 472 13.08 -0.48 -1.53
N GLN A 473 12.32 -0.08 -0.51
CA GLN A 473 11.19 0.84 -0.66
C GLN A 473 11.67 2.21 -1.15
N MET A 474 12.73 2.78 -0.57
CA MET A 474 13.37 4.01 -1.03
C MET A 474 13.91 3.90 -2.46
N LEU A 475 14.46 2.75 -2.86
CA LEU A 475 14.89 2.54 -4.24
C LEU A 475 13.69 2.44 -5.20
N GLN A 476 12.57 1.86 -4.76
CA GLN A 476 11.32 1.77 -5.54
C GLN A 476 10.54 3.08 -5.60
N THR A 477 10.63 3.95 -4.60
CA THR A 477 10.08 5.32 -4.66
C THR A 477 10.98 6.22 -5.50
N ASN A 478 12.31 6.14 -5.35
CA ASN A 478 13.25 6.86 -6.20
C ASN A 478 13.13 6.43 -7.68
N TYR A 479 13.01 5.13 -7.98
CA TYR A 479 12.77 4.66 -9.35
C TYR A 479 11.43 5.13 -9.91
N ARG A 480 10.37 5.17 -9.09
CA ARG A 480 9.09 5.76 -9.49
C ARG A 480 9.21 7.25 -9.73
N ALA A 481 9.81 8.02 -8.82
CA ALA A 481 10.02 9.46 -8.97
C ALA A 481 10.88 9.80 -10.20
N LEU A 482 11.94 9.03 -10.47
CA LEU A 482 12.77 9.20 -11.67
C LEU A 482 12.00 8.86 -12.96
N LYS A 483 11.11 7.85 -12.92
CA LYS A 483 10.21 7.52 -14.03
C LYS A 483 9.12 8.59 -14.22
N GLU A 484 8.58 9.13 -13.13
CA GLU A 484 7.61 10.23 -13.13
C GLU A 484 8.26 11.50 -13.70
N GLN A 485 9.51 11.79 -13.32
CA GLN A 485 10.32 12.87 -13.87
C GLN A 485 10.60 12.65 -15.36
N LEU A 486 11.06 11.46 -15.77
CA LEU A 486 11.30 11.15 -17.20
C LEU A 486 10.02 11.35 -18.02
N LYS A 487 8.89 10.83 -17.52
CA LYS A 487 7.56 11.03 -18.10
C LYS A 487 7.11 12.50 -18.09
N GLN A 488 7.52 13.30 -17.10
CA GLN A 488 7.27 14.75 -17.07
C GLN A 488 8.17 15.52 -18.06
N TRP A 489 9.39 15.07 -18.35
CA TRP A 489 10.19 15.62 -19.45
C TRP A 489 9.54 15.29 -20.80
N GLU A 490 9.18 14.02 -21.04
CA GLU A 490 8.44 13.56 -22.22
C GLU A 490 7.07 14.28 -22.41
N GLU A 491 6.35 14.55 -21.31
CA GLU A 491 5.09 15.31 -21.31
C GLU A 491 5.28 16.84 -21.40
N SER A 492 6.46 17.37 -21.09
CA SER A 492 6.75 18.82 -21.21
C SER A 492 7.12 19.18 -22.66
N ASP A 493 7.92 18.34 -23.31
CA ASP A 493 8.21 18.45 -24.75
C ASP A 493 6.95 18.35 -25.61
N SER A 494 5.94 17.58 -25.17
CA SER A 494 4.69 17.40 -25.90
C SER A 494 3.56 18.40 -25.55
N ARG A 495 3.74 19.30 -24.56
CA ARG A 495 2.72 20.32 -24.19
C ARG A 495 3.01 21.74 -24.66
N THR A 496 4.19 22.06 -25.20
CA THR A 496 4.59 23.44 -25.55
C THR A 496 4.34 23.84 -27.02
N ALA A 497 3.31 23.27 -27.65
CA ALA A 497 3.00 23.41 -29.08
C ALA A 497 2.46 24.80 -29.56
N SER A 498 2.65 25.89 -28.80
CA SER A 498 1.99 27.19 -29.08
C SER A 498 2.83 28.46 -28.87
N SER A 499 4.15 28.43 -29.07
CA SER A 499 4.89 29.67 -29.38
C SER A 499 6.02 29.45 -30.39
N LYS A 500 6.22 30.40 -31.30
CA LYS A 500 7.27 30.34 -32.33
C LYS A 500 8.56 31.01 -31.85
N ASN A 501 9.37 30.27 -31.09
CA ASN A 501 10.82 30.47 -31.08
C ASN A 501 11.50 29.10 -31.03
N ARG A 502 12.54 28.92 -31.86
CA ARG A 502 13.11 27.59 -32.14
C ARG A 502 14.12 27.18 -31.08
N TYR A 503 13.75 26.18 -30.29
CA TYR A 503 14.65 25.10 -29.90
C TYR A 503 14.01 23.78 -30.34
N GLN A 504 14.13 23.49 -31.63
CA GLN A 504 13.70 22.20 -32.17
C GLN A 504 14.78 21.17 -31.86
N CYS A 505 14.39 19.98 -31.39
CA CYS A 505 15.23 18.80 -31.62
C CYS A 505 15.43 18.68 -33.15
N ALA A 506 16.69 18.65 -33.60
CA ALA A 506 17.00 18.81 -35.01
C ALA A 506 16.55 17.60 -35.82
N ASP A 507 15.99 17.85 -37.02
CA ASP A 507 15.85 16.83 -38.07
C ASP A 507 17.21 16.11 -38.23
N PRO A 508 17.29 14.77 -38.21
CA PRO A 508 18.54 14.01 -38.29
C PRO A 508 19.50 14.39 -39.43
N ARG A 509 19.06 15.15 -40.44
CA ARG A 509 19.88 15.74 -41.50
C ARG A 509 20.67 16.99 -41.11
N GLN A 510 20.31 17.68 -40.03
CA GLN A 510 21.01 18.89 -39.53
C GLN A 510 22.10 18.58 -38.49
N LEU A 511 22.04 17.42 -37.82
CA LEU A 511 23.14 16.89 -37.00
C LEU A 511 24.40 16.53 -37.82
N CYS A 512 24.34 16.62 -39.15
CA CYS A 512 25.49 16.51 -40.05
C CYS A 512 26.25 17.84 -40.25
N GLN A 513 25.89 18.92 -39.55
CA GLN A 513 26.45 20.27 -39.78
C GLN A 513 27.00 20.98 -38.52
N GLU A 514 26.82 20.42 -37.33
CA GLU A 514 27.75 20.66 -36.22
C GLU A 514 28.96 19.73 -36.40
N ASP A 515 30.18 20.24 -36.18
CA ASP A 515 31.39 19.43 -36.36
C ASP A 515 31.33 18.23 -35.40
N SER A 516 31.12 17.05 -35.96
CA SER A 516 30.93 15.82 -35.19
C SER A 516 32.13 15.56 -34.28
N ASP A 517 33.32 15.92 -34.75
CA ASP A 517 34.57 15.82 -34.00
C ASP A 517 34.57 16.68 -32.72
N ILE A 518 33.85 17.81 -32.65
CA ILE A 518 33.71 18.59 -31.42
C ILE A 518 32.88 17.80 -30.42
N VAL A 519 31.65 17.40 -30.77
CA VAL A 519 30.74 16.66 -29.88
C VAL A 519 31.33 15.29 -29.47
N TRP A 520 32.02 14.59 -30.38
CA TRP A 520 32.74 13.37 -30.05
C TRP A 520 34.00 13.64 -29.21
N SER A 521 34.69 14.78 -29.38
CA SER A 521 35.82 15.15 -28.51
C SER A 521 35.37 15.51 -27.11
N GLU A 522 34.23 16.20 -26.95
CA GLU A 522 33.60 16.49 -25.66
C GLU A 522 33.10 15.21 -25.01
N LEU A 523 32.39 14.34 -25.74
CA LEU A 523 31.96 13.05 -25.21
C LEU A 523 33.14 12.13 -24.87
N ALA A 524 34.25 12.19 -25.62
CA ALA A 524 35.49 11.49 -25.31
C ALA A 524 36.27 12.14 -24.15
N PHE A 525 36.14 13.45 -23.95
CA PHE A 525 36.66 14.19 -22.80
C PHE A 525 35.87 13.82 -21.55
N PHE A 526 34.54 13.91 -21.54
CA PHE A 526 33.69 13.46 -20.44
C PHE A 526 33.83 11.96 -20.16
N LYS A 527 34.04 11.10 -21.17
CA LYS A 527 34.38 9.68 -20.95
C LYS A 527 35.79 9.47 -20.38
N ARG A 528 36.76 10.35 -20.69
CA ARG A 528 38.10 10.31 -20.09
C ARG A 528 38.09 10.85 -18.66
N GLU A 529 37.44 11.99 -18.42
CA GLU A 529 37.25 12.57 -17.09
C GLU A 529 36.39 11.67 -16.20
N HIS A 530 35.31 11.04 -16.68
CA HIS A 530 34.58 10.04 -15.89
C HIS A 530 35.45 8.81 -15.57
N LYS A 531 36.33 8.34 -16.48
CA LYS A 531 37.28 7.26 -16.17
C LYS A 531 38.34 7.72 -15.16
N LYS A 532 38.86 8.94 -15.30
CA LYS A 532 39.83 9.56 -14.40
C LYS A 532 39.24 9.80 -13.01
N LEU A 533 38.06 10.40 -12.91
CA LEU A 533 37.29 10.54 -11.67
C LEU A 533 36.90 9.19 -11.05
N LEU A 534 36.69 8.13 -11.84
CA LEU A 534 36.47 6.78 -11.30
C LEU A 534 37.75 6.16 -10.72
N ILE A 535 38.91 6.44 -11.34
CA ILE A 535 40.23 6.03 -10.82
C ILE A 535 40.62 6.88 -9.61
N GLU A 536 40.44 8.20 -9.66
CA GLU A 536 40.65 9.11 -8.52
C GLU A 536 39.69 8.76 -7.38
N LYS A 537 38.44 8.39 -7.67
CA LYS A 537 37.52 7.84 -6.65
C LYS A 537 38.05 6.53 -6.08
N LEU A 538 38.49 5.58 -6.91
CA LEU A 538 39.05 4.31 -6.44
C LEU A 538 40.28 4.54 -5.55
N ASN A 539 41.18 5.43 -5.97
CA ASN A 539 42.37 5.83 -5.23
C ASN A 539 42.00 6.58 -3.94
N LEU A 540 40.95 7.41 -3.92
CA LEU A 540 40.47 8.10 -2.71
C LEU A 540 39.72 7.15 -1.76
N GLU A 541 39.04 6.13 -2.29
CA GLU A 541 38.47 5.03 -1.50
C GLU A 541 39.61 4.17 -0.93
N GLU A 542 40.66 3.87 -1.70
CA GLU A 542 41.85 3.13 -1.26
C GLU A 542 42.72 3.94 -0.29
N GLU A 543 42.90 5.24 -0.49
CA GLU A 543 43.51 6.17 0.47
C GLU A 543 42.63 6.32 1.72
N LEU A 544 41.30 6.26 1.63
CA LEU A 544 40.44 6.18 2.81
C LEU A 544 40.59 4.85 3.53
N TYR A 545 40.73 3.72 2.82
CA TYR A 545 41.01 2.42 3.42
C TYR A 545 42.39 2.41 4.07
N GLN A 546 43.43 2.93 3.40
CA GLN A 546 44.78 3.07 3.96
C GLN A 546 44.79 4.06 5.13
N MET A 547 44.11 5.20 5.07
CA MET A 547 43.96 6.14 6.18
C MET A 547 43.18 5.53 7.34
N LYS A 548 42.21 4.64 7.09
CA LYS A 548 41.43 3.97 8.13
C LYS A 548 42.20 2.81 8.76
N VAL A 549 43.01 2.09 7.98
CA VAL A 549 44.00 1.12 8.45
C VAL A 549 45.09 1.84 9.25
N HIS A 550 45.65 2.94 8.74
CA HIS A 550 46.59 3.80 9.45
C HIS A 550 45.96 4.46 10.67
N GLN A 551 44.67 4.78 10.69
CA GLN A 551 44.00 5.28 11.90
C GLN A 551 43.82 4.17 12.93
N SER A 552 43.48 2.93 12.52
CA SER A 552 43.51 1.78 13.44
C SER A 552 44.92 1.41 13.89
N MET A 553 45.94 1.63 13.05
CA MET A 553 47.34 1.42 13.38
C MET A 553 47.85 2.51 14.32
N ASP A 554 47.53 3.79 14.09
CA ASP A 554 47.84 4.91 14.98
C ASP A 554 47.15 4.76 16.34
N ILE A 555 45.92 4.24 16.38
CA ILE A 555 45.21 3.93 17.64
C ILE A 555 45.88 2.75 18.38
N LEU A 556 46.60 1.87 17.66
CA LEU A 556 47.36 0.75 18.23
C LEU A 556 48.83 1.12 18.56
N PHE A 557 49.39 2.12 17.87
CA PHE A 557 50.79 2.55 18.02
C PHE A 557 50.94 3.72 18.99
N LYS A 558 49.95 4.62 19.12
CA LYS A 558 49.92 5.68 20.16
C LYS A 558 49.63 5.16 21.56
N SER A 559 49.48 3.85 21.72
CA SER A 559 49.54 3.12 22.99
C SER A 559 50.94 2.56 23.32
N SER A 560 51.98 2.96 22.57
CA SER A 560 53.38 2.66 22.88
C SER A 560 54.28 3.86 22.54
N GLU A 561 55.43 3.95 23.22
CA GLU A 561 56.50 4.92 22.93
C GLU A 561 56.11 6.42 22.97
N ASP A 562 55.68 6.90 24.15
CA ASP A 562 56.20 8.19 24.65
C ASP A 562 57.30 7.90 25.68
N ASP A 563 58.46 7.50 25.15
CA ASP A 563 59.72 7.51 25.90
C ASP A 563 60.85 7.81 24.91
N GLY A 564 61.79 8.67 25.29
CA GLY A 564 62.75 9.25 24.35
C GLY A 564 64.10 8.57 24.36
N VAL A 565 64.81 8.53 23.23
CA VAL A 565 66.27 8.70 23.26
C VAL A 565 66.87 9.26 21.96
N LYS A 566 67.93 10.03 22.15
CA LYS A 566 68.68 10.80 21.15
C LYS A 566 69.65 9.93 20.34
N ASN A 567 70.11 10.50 19.22
CA ASN A 567 71.38 10.19 18.52
C ASN A 567 71.49 8.84 17.79
N SER A 568 71.83 8.88 16.49
CA SER A 568 73.26 8.87 16.09
C SER A 568 73.45 8.84 14.56
N THR A 569 74.21 9.80 14.03
CA THR A 569 74.83 9.69 12.70
C THR A 569 75.99 8.69 12.75
N PRO A 570 76.27 7.99 11.64
CA PRO A 570 77.68 7.76 11.32
C PRO A 570 78.05 7.98 9.84
N LYS A 571 79.18 8.68 9.69
CA LYS A 571 80.20 8.53 8.63
C LYS A 571 79.85 8.90 7.17
N LYS A 572 80.63 9.86 6.67
CA LYS A 572 81.14 9.93 5.29
C LYS A 572 81.80 8.57 4.92
N ASP A 573 81.92 8.15 3.66
CA ASP A 573 82.14 8.93 2.45
C ASP A 573 81.19 8.56 1.29
N SER A 574 80.44 9.56 0.82
CA SER A 574 79.73 9.59 -0.48
C SER A 574 79.08 10.97 -0.68
N SER A 575 79.78 12.02 -0.20
CA SER A 575 79.23 13.36 0.07
C SER A 575 78.45 13.93 -1.12
N ASP A 576 79.12 14.09 -2.26
CA ASP A 576 78.68 15.12 -3.21
C ASP A 576 77.55 14.62 -4.12
N GLN A 577 77.55 13.33 -4.47
CA GLN A 577 76.44 12.72 -5.19
C GLN A 577 75.18 12.59 -4.31
N ARG A 578 75.35 12.40 -2.99
CA ARG A 578 74.23 12.48 -2.03
C ARG A 578 73.76 13.91 -1.85
N LEU A 579 74.65 14.89 -1.67
CA LEU A 579 74.29 16.31 -1.55
C LEU A 579 73.57 16.82 -2.81
N GLN A 580 74.03 16.47 -4.00
CA GLN A 580 73.38 16.90 -5.25
C GLN A 580 71.96 16.31 -5.36
N LYS A 581 71.76 15.04 -4.99
CA LYS A 581 70.44 14.40 -4.97
C LYS A 581 69.54 14.94 -3.85
N VAL A 582 70.10 15.26 -2.67
CA VAL A 582 69.40 15.94 -1.58
C VAL A 582 68.98 17.35 -1.99
N GLN A 583 69.84 18.16 -2.62
CA GLN A 583 69.46 19.47 -3.15
C GLN A 583 68.40 19.37 -4.25
N GLN A 584 68.46 18.36 -5.11
CA GLN A 584 67.42 18.13 -6.14
C GLN A 584 66.07 17.79 -5.49
N LEU A 585 66.07 16.97 -4.45
CA LEU A 585 64.89 16.66 -3.65
C LEU A 585 64.40 17.90 -2.88
N GLU A 586 65.28 18.68 -2.26
CA GLU A 586 64.96 19.90 -1.52
C GLU A 586 64.30 20.97 -2.43
N ARG A 587 64.81 21.13 -3.67
CA ARG A 587 64.18 21.98 -4.69
C ARG A 587 62.78 21.47 -5.07
N ARG A 588 62.60 20.15 -5.21
CA ARG A 588 61.27 19.54 -5.43
C ARG A 588 60.34 19.76 -4.23
N CYS A 589 60.81 19.53 -3.01
CA CYS A 589 60.05 19.76 -1.77
C CYS A 589 59.58 21.22 -1.68
N LYS A 590 60.46 22.19 -1.98
CA LYS A 590 60.12 23.62 -2.00
C LYS A 590 59.09 23.99 -3.07
N ILE A 591 59.11 23.32 -4.23
CA ILE A 591 58.06 23.46 -5.25
C ILE A 591 56.73 22.87 -4.74
N THR A 592 56.73 21.63 -4.25
CA THR A 592 55.52 20.97 -3.73
C THR A 592 54.96 21.64 -2.47
N GLU A 593 55.79 22.29 -1.65
CA GLU A 593 55.34 23.15 -0.56
C GLU A 593 54.65 24.42 -1.07
N GLY A 594 55.17 25.02 -2.14
CA GLY A 594 54.55 26.17 -2.80
C GLY A 594 53.19 25.80 -3.42
N GLU A 595 53.11 24.62 -4.01
CA GLU A 595 51.87 24.04 -4.53
C GLU A 595 50.90 23.70 -3.39
N LEU A 596 51.35 23.08 -2.31
CA LEU A 596 50.54 22.79 -1.11
C LEU A 596 50.03 24.07 -0.44
N LYS A 597 50.82 25.15 -0.42
CA LYS A 597 50.40 26.48 0.07
C LYS A 597 49.30 27.07 -0.81
N LYS A 598 49.40 26.97 -2.14
CA LYS A 598 48.33 27.34 -3.09
C LYS A 598 47.07 26.49 -2.88
N LEU A 599 47.22 25.16 -2.78
CA LEU A 599 46.11 24.23 -2.57
C LEU A 599 45.37 24.49 -1.24
N LYS A 600 46.10 24.89 -0.19
CA LYS A 600 45.51 25.28 1.10
C LYS A 600 44.69 26.57 1.01
N GLU A 601 45.15 27.57 0.26
CA GLU A 601 44.35 28.80 0.06
C GLU A 601 43.13 28.52 -0.82
N VAL A 602 43.26 27.74 -1.90
CA VAL A 602 42.12 27.29 -2.72
C VAL A 602 41.11 26.50 -1.89
N ASN A 603 41.54 25.56 -1.03
CA ASN A 603 40.64 24.84 -0.12
C ASN A 603 39.95 25.75 0.90
N LYS A 604 40.61 26.85 1.31
CA LYS A 604 40.06 27.86 2.22
C LYS A 604 39.05 28.78 1.52
N ASP A 605 39.24 29.08 0.24
CA ASP A 605 38.28 29.82 -0.58
C ASP A 605 37.07 28.95 -0.95
N LEU A 606 37.28 27.70 -1.38
CA LEU A 606 36.22 26.70 -1.55
C LEU A 606 35.43 26.45 -0.25
N LEU A 607 36.05 26.60 0.92
CA LEU A 607 35.36 26.52 2.21
C LEU A 607 34.47 27.75 2.49
N LYS A 608 34.85 28.95 2.01
CA LYS A 608 33.97 30.14 2.03
C LYS A 608 32.79 29.92 1.09
N GLU A 609 33.06 29.61 -0.18
CA GLU A 609 32.03 29.35 -1.19
C GLU A 609 31.05 28.25 -0.74
N LYS A 610 31.54 27.17 -0.10
CA LYS A 610 30.69 26.14 0.51
C LYS A 610 29.80 26.67 1.64
N ASN A 611 30.28 27.62 2.44
CA ASN A 611 29.47 28.25 3.50
C ASN A 611 28.47 29.27 2.93
N ASP A 612 28.84 29.99 1.87
CA ASP A 612 27.97 30.96 1.18
C ASP A 612 26.89 30.26 0.33
N LEU A 613 27.21 29.11 -0.26
CA LEU A 613 26.23 28.19 -0.84
C LEU A 613 25.33 27.58 0.23
N LYS A 614 25.85 27.25 1.42
CA LYS A 614 25.06 26.72 2.54
C LYS A 614 24.10 27.77 3.13
N SER A 615 24.49 29.03 3.21
CA SER A 615 23.60 30.13 3.62
C SER A 615 22.56 30.43 2.54
N SER A 616 22.96 30.45 1.26
CA SER A 616 22.04 30.59 0.12
C SER A 616 21.01 29.45 0.06
N LEU A 617 21.42 28.20 0.30
CA LEU A 617 20.53 27.04 0.39
C LEU A 617 19.56 27.15 1.57
N LYS A 618 20.00 27.68 2.72
CA LYS A 618 19.14 27.93 3.88
C LYS A 618 18.07 28.97 3.55
N VAL A 619 18.44 30.08 2.91
CA VAL A 619 17.49 31.10 2.45
C VAL A 619 16.54 30.49 1.42
N GLN A 620 17.01 29.79 0.39
CA GLN A 620 16.15 29.14 -0.60
C GLN A 620 15.19 28.12 0.02
N LYS A 621 15.59 27.42 1.09
CA LYS A 621 14.68 26.56 1.84
C LYS A 621 13.62 27.37 2.59
N GLU A 622 14.01 28.40 3.33
CA GLU A 622 13.05 29.27 4.04
C GLU A 622 12.05 29.93 3.07
N ASP A 623 12.51 30.22 1.85
CA ASP A 623 11.73 30.73 0.72
C ASP A 623 10.86 29.65 0.03
N ALA A 624 11.16 28.37 0.19
CA ALA A 624 10.28 27.26 -0.20
C ALA A 624 9.21 27.03 0.90
N ASP A 625 9.65 27.00 2.16
CA ASP A 625 8.81 26.85 3.35
C ASP A 625 7.78 28.01 3.47
N THR A 626 8.05 29.22 2.93
CA THR A 626 7.04 30.30 2.79
C THR A 626 6.00 29.98 1.71
N ARG A 627 6.45 29.63 0.50
CA ARG A 627 5.58 29.28 -0.64
C ARG A 627 4.67 28.09 -0.33
N GLU A 628 5.17 27.09 0.40
CA GLU A 628 4.35 25.97 0.87
C GLU A 628 3.20 26.43 1.79
N ARG A 629 3.47 27.33 2.74
CA ARG A 629 2.45 27.93 3.62
C ARG A 629 1.47 28.84 2.87
N GLU A 630 1.89 29.47 1.78
CA GLU A 630 0.99 30.25 0.90
C GLU A 630 0.10 29.33 0.06
N LEU A 631 0.67 28.25 -0.50
CA LEU A 631 -0.10 27.22 -1.20
C LEU A 631 -1.10 26.51 -0.26
N GLU A 632 -0.74 26.24 1.00
CA GLU A 632 -1.66 25.65 1.97
C GLU A 632 -2.84 26.59 2.31
N LYS A 633 -2.60 27.91 2.39
CA LYS A 633 -3.67 28.90 2.53
C LYS A 633 -4.59 28.93 1.31
N LEU A 634 -4.02 28.94 0.10
CA LEU A 634 -4.79 28.89 -1.15
C LEU A 634 -5.59 27.59 -1.28
N LEU A 635 -5.04 26.45 -0.84
CA LEU A 635 -5.75 25.17 -0.79
C LEU A 635 -6.92 25.20 0.20
N LYS A 636 -6.77 25.85 1.36
CA LYS A 636 -7.88 26.04 2.32
C LYS A 636 -8.99 26.91 1.72
N GLN A 637 -8.64 28.03 1.09
CA GLN A 637 -9.60 28.86 0.35
C GLN A 637 -10.27 28.12 -0.81
N ILE A 638 -9.56 27.26 -1.54
CA ILE A 638 -10.15 26.41 -2.60
C ILE A 638 -11.09 25.35 -2.00
N CYS A 639 -10.82 24.83 -0.80
CA CYS A 639 -11.72 23.91 -0.10
C CYS A 639 -12.96 24.61 0.46
N GLU A 640 -12.82 25.85 0.93
CA GLU A 640 -13.94 26.73 1.31
C GLU A 640 -14.82 27.01 0.08
N ILE A 641 -14.27 27.61 -0.97
CA ILE A 641 -15.00 27.90 -2.22
C ILE A 641 -15.65 26.63 -2.81
N LYS A 642 -15.06 25.44 -2.67
CA LYS A 642 -15.71 24.18 -3.09
C LYS A 642 -16.93 23.81 -2.25
N ARG A 643 -16.87 24.00 -0.93
CA ARG A 643 -18.00 23.79 -0.01
C ARG A 643 -19.13 24.76 -0.33
N ASP A 644 -18.80 26.04 -0.46
CA ASP A 644 -19.72 27.11 -0.78
C ASP A 644 -20.40 26.86 -2.15
N ASN A 645 -19.66 26.34 -3.15
CA ASN A 645 -20.24 25.89 -4.42
C ASN A 645 -21.17 24.68 -4.28
N THR A 646 -20.89 23.72 -3.38
CA THR A 646 -21.81 22.59 -3.14
C THR A 646 -23.07 23.02 -2.38
N GLU A 647 -22.97 24.02 -1.51
CA GLU A 647 -24.11 24.61 -0.80
C GLU A 647 -24.98 25.43 -1.78
N LEU A 648 -24.37 26.26 -2.64
CA LEU A 648 -25.06 26.94 -3.73
C LEU A 648 -25.72 25.98 -4.72
N GLN A 649 -25.08 24.84 -5.06
CA GLN A 649 -25.69 23.82 -5.90
C GLN A 649 -26.91 23.17 -5.21
N ALA A 650 -26.86 22.91 -3.90
CA ALA A 650 -28.00 22.40 -3.16
C ALA A 650 -29.18 23.39 -3.15
N VAL A 651 -28.91 24.69 -3.03
CA VAL A 651 -29.93 25.76 -3.14
C VAL A 651 -30.50 25.84 -4.55
N ILE A 652 -29.68 25.70 -5.60
CA ILE A 652 -30.16 25.62 -7.00
C ILE A 652 -31.07 24.40 -7.19
N ASP A 653 -30.64 23.22 -6.73
CA ASP A 653 -31.42 21.98 -6.80
C ASP A 653 -32.76 22.09 -6.03
N GLU A 654 -32.82 22.90 -4.96
CA GLU A 654 -34.06 23.18 -4.22
C GLU A 654 -34.97 24.16 -4.96
N GLN A 655 -34.43 25.29 -5.45
CA GLN A 655 -35.18 26.26 -6.27
C GLN A 655 -35.69 25.63 -7.57
N GLU A 656 -34.97 24.68 -8.18
CA GLU A 656 -35.48 23.91 -9.32
C GLU A 656 -36.69 23.03 -8.93
N LYS A 657 -36.63 22.33 -7.79
CA LYS A 657 -37.76 21.53 -7.28
C LYS A 657 -38.98 22.42 -7.02
N GLU A 658 -38.82 23.56 -6.35
CA GLU A 658 -39.88 24.55 -6.16
C GLU A 658 -40.44 25.05 -7.50
N ALA A 659 -39.56 25.41 -8.44
CA ALA A 659 -39.97 25.85 -9.77
C ALA A 659 -40.74 24.75 -10.54
N THR A 660 -40.41 23.46 -10.38
CA THR A 660 -41.25 22.37 -10.94
C THR A 660 -42.60 22.24 -10.24
N CYS A 661 -42.65 22.49 -8.93
CA CYS A 661 -43.90 22.47 -8.16
C CYS A 661 -44.83 23.62 -8.57
N LEU A 662 -44.30 24.84 -8.66
CA LEU A 662 -45.01 26.01 -9.14
C LEU A 662 -45.46 25.86 -10.60
N LYS A 663 -44.61 25.31 -11.49
CA LYS A 663 -45.01 24.97 -12.87
C LYS A 663 -46.19 23.97 -12.90
N ARG A 664 -46.22 22.98 -11.99
CA ARG A 664 -47.33 22.02 -11.86
C ARG A 664 -48.61 22.71 -11.37
N GLN A 665 -48.51 23.56 -10.35
CA GLN A 665 -49.65 24.36 -9.86
C GLN A 665 -50.19 25.32 -10.92
N VAL A 666 -49.33 25.97 -11.71
CA VAL A 666 -49.74 26.83 -12.83
C VAL A 666 -50.40 26.02 -13.95
N ALA A 667 -49.90 24.83 -14.26
CA ALA A 667 -50.55 23.93 -15.23
C ALA A 667 -51.94 23.49 -14.76
N GLU A 668 -52.10 23.17 -13.47
CA GLU A 668 -53.39 22.86 -12.85
C GLU A 668 -54.34 24.07 -12.84
N ALA A 669 -53.87 25.26 -12.45
CA ALA A 669 -54.66 26.49 -12.48
C ALA A 669 -55.08 26.87 -13.90
N ASN A 670 -54.26 26.60 -14.92
CA ASN A 670 -54.62 26.78 -16.33
C ASN A 670 -55.63 25.72 -16.80
N ARG A 671 -55.53 24.46 -16.33
CA ARG A 671 -56.52 23.40 -16.59
C ARG A 671 -57.89 23.79 -16.01
N LEU A 672 -57.92 24.16 -14.73
CA LEU A 672 -59.11 24.67 -14.03
C LEU A 672 -59.67 25.95 -14.67
N ARG A 673 -58.81 26.84 -15.20
CA ARG A 673 -59.30 28.01 -15.97
C ARG A 673 -59.99 27.58 -17.25
N LYS A 674 -59.42 26.65 -18.01
CA LYS A 674 -60.06 26.11 -19.20
C LYS A 674 -61.37 25.39 -18.89
N GLU A 675 -61.41 24.57 -17.83
CA GLU A 675 -62.65 23.94 -17.34
C GLU A 675 -63.71 25.00 -17.01
N ASN A 676 -63.33 26.14 -16.43
CA ASN A 676 -64.23 27.28 -16.21
C ASN A 676 -64.64 28.01 -17.51
N GLU A 677 -63.75 28.15 -18.50
CA GLU A 677 -64.06 28.74 -19.82
C GLU A 677 -65.02 27.84 -20.62
N ASP A 678 -64.84 26.52 -20.56
CA ASP A 678 -65.72 25.51 -21.17
C ASP A 678 -67.09 25.51 -20.45
N LEU A 679 -67.13 25.61 -19.11
CA LEU A 679 -68.38 25.76 -18.33
C LEU A 679 -69.07 27.10 -18.58
N LEU A 680 -68.33 28.20 -18.73
CA LEU A 680 -68.90 29.51 -19.08
C LEU A 680 -69.50 29.49 -20.48
N SER A 681 -68.86 28.78 -21.41
CA SER A 681 -69.37 28.54 -22.77
C SER A 681 -70.67 27.74 -22.74
N GLN A 682 -70.73 26.65 -21.96
CA GLN A 682 -71.98 25.89 -21.73
C GLN A 682 -73.07 26.73 -21.07
N MET A 683 -72.74 27.58 -20.08
CA MET A 683 -73.70 28.52 -19.50
C MET A 683 -74.18 29.57 -20.50
N GLN A 684 -73.33 30.01 -21.42
CA GLN A 684 -73.69 30.96 -22.47
C GLN A 684 -74.54 30.29 -23.57
N GLU A 685 -74.27 29.04 -23.91
CA GLU A 685 -75.07 28.21 -24.82
C GLU A 685 -76.45 27.91 -24.23
N LEU A 686 -76.53 27.51 -22.95
CA LEU A 686 -77.79 27.39 -22.20
C LEU A 686 -78.54 28.73 -22.09
N LYS A 687 -77.82 29.87 -22.05
CA LYS A 687 -78.41 31.22 -22.07
C LYS A 687 -78.92 31.61 -23.46
N CYS A 688 -78.28 31.14 -24.54
CA CYS A 688 -78.79 31.24 -25.91
C CYS A 688 -80.05 30.38 -26.08
N LEU A 689 -80.03 29.11 -25.65
CA LEU A 689 -81.20 28.23 -25.64
C LEU A 689 -82.35 28.79 -24.79
N LEU A 690 -82.06 29.45 -23.66
CA LEU A 690 -83.07 30.18 -22.87
C LEU A 690 -83.56 31.47 -23.56
N GLY A 691 -82.76 32.07 -24.43
CA GLY A 691 -83.14 33.17 -25.32
C GLY A 691 -84.06 32.68 -26.45
N GLU A 692 -83.72 31.57 -27.09
CA GLU A 692 -84.54 30.91 -28.12
C GLU A 692 -85.86 30.42 -27.53
N ALA A 693 -85.85 29.78 -26.34
CA ALA A 693 -87.07 29.41 -25.62
C ALA A 693 -87.95 30.62 -25.28
N LYS A 694 -87.38 31.82 -25.09
CA LYS A 694 -88.13 33.07 -24.91
C LYS A 694 -88.63 33.67 -26.24
N ALA A 695 -87.91 33.51 -27.34
CA ALA A 695 -88.36 33.92 -28.66
C ALA A 695 -89.51 33.02 -29.17
N VAL A 696 -89.38 31.70 -28.98
CA VAL A 696 -90.42 30.70 -29.26
C VAL A 696 -91.68 30.94 -28.40
N ALA A 697 -91.53 31.49 -27.19
CA ALA A 697 -92.65 31.89 -26.33
C ALA A 697 -93.42 33.15 -26.80
N THR A 698 -93.14 33.71 -27.97
CA THR A 698 -93.81 34.92 -28.51
C THR A 698 -94.58 34.72 -29.82
N SER A 699 -95.29 33.59 -29.98
CA SER A 699 -96.23 33.40 -31.12
C SER A 699 -97.48 32.50 -30.85
N GLY A 700 -98.35 32.92 -29.92
CA GLY A 700 -99.73 32.40 -29.78
C GLY A 700 -99.89 30.98 -29.18
N GLN A 701 -101.08 30.52 -28.78
CA GLN A 701 -102.35 31.24 -28.52
C GLN A 701 -103.28 30.40 -27.61
N CYS A 702 -103.93 31.05 -26.63
CA CYS A 702 -105.17 30.64 -25.91
C CYS A 702 -105.22 29.37 -25.01
N ASN A 703 -105.68 29.61 -23.77
CA ASN A 703 -106.59 28.78 -22.95
C ASN A 703 -106.06 27.43 -22.37
N CYS A 704 -106.38 27.01 -21.14
CA CYS A 704 -107.48 27.38 -20.23
C CYS A 704 -107.06 27.67 -18.77
N LYS A 705 -108.01 28.32 -18.07
CA LYS A 705 -108.08 28.65 -16.63
C LYS A 705 -108.18 27.40 -15.72
N ILE A 706 -107.96 27.60 -14.40
CA ILE A 706 -108.67 27.05 -13.19
C ILE A 706 -107.66 27.01 -12.02
N THR A 707 -107.67 27.85 -10.96
CA THR A 707 -108.64 28.14 -9.87
C THR A 707 -108.89 26.98 -8.89
N GLY A 708 -108.33 27.07 -7.66
CA GLY A 708 -108.52 26.05 -6.61
C GLY A 708 -108.23 26.53 -5.17
N THR A 709 -109.31 26.81 -4.43
CA THR A 709 -109.54 26.66 -2.97
C THR A 709 -108.35 26.35 -2.04
N LYS A 710 -108.05 27.14 -0.98
CA LYS A 710 -108.85 27.35 0.28
C LYS A 710 -109.41 26.08 0.95
N VAL A 711 -108.69 25.55 1.95
CA VAL A 711 -109.26 24.95 3.18
C VAL A 711 -108.39 25.36 4.38
N LYS A 712 -108.98 25.57 5.56
CA LYS A 712 -108.26 25.90 6.82
C LYS A 712 -108.12 24.65 7.70
N LEU A 713 -106.96 24.44 8.34
CA LEU A 713 -106.87 23.58 9.53
C LEU A 713 -105.79 24.03 10.53
N LYS A 714 -106.26 24.25 11.76
CA LYS A 714 -105.58 24.33 13.08
C LYS A 714 -104.04 24.28 13.11
N THR A 715 -103.45 25.47 13.13
CA THR A 715 -102.44 25.94 14.10
C THR A 715 -102.11 25.00 15.29
N ALA A 716 -101.16 24.05 15.11
CA ALA A 716 -100.40 23.44 16.20
C ALA A 716 -99.09 22.76 15.72
N LYS A 717 -98.01 22.93 16.50
CA LYS A 717 -96.80 22.07 16.61
C LYS A 717 -96.39 21.18 15.40
N LYS A 718 -95.36 21.58 14.65
CA LYS A 718 -93.96 21.11 14.84
C LYS A 718 -92.94 21.73 13.86
N LYS A 719 -91.79 22.12 14.42
CA LYS A 719 -90.51 22.55 13.85
C LYS A 719 -90.23 22.17 12.38
N SER A 720 -90.02 23.16 11.51
CA SER A 720 -89.36 23.00 10.21
C SER A 720 -87.87 23.38 10.29
N SER A 721 -86.98 22.41 10.17
CA SER A 721 -85.53 22.58 10.32
C SER A 721 -84.78 22.62 8.98
N LEU A 722 -84.25 23.80 8.61
CA LEU A 722 -82.98 23.89 7.87
C LEU A 722 -82.17 25.17 8.20
N GLY A 723 -82.62 25.98 9.17
CA GLY A 723 -81.92 27.17 9.62
C GLY A 723 -80.73 26.83 10.52
N HIS A 724 -79.60 26.41 9.92
CA HIS A 724 -78.31 26.30 10.62
C HIS A 724 -77.07 26.71 9.80
N HIS A 725 -77.10 26.70 8.46
CA HIS A 725 -75.90 27.01 7.65
C HIS A 725 -75.77 28.46 7.15
N GLY A 726 -76.88 29.19 6.96
CA GLY A 726 -76.83 30.60 6.52
C GLY A 726 -76.19 31.55 7.53
N ALA A 727 -76.36 31.27 8.83
CA ALA A 727 -75.68 31.98 9.91
C ALA A 727 -74.21 31.52 10.03
N PHE A 728 -73.96 30.21 9.99
CA PHE A 728 -72.62 29.65 10.19
C PHE A 728 -71.59 30.13 9.15
N LEU A 729 -71.99 30.41 7.90
CA LEU A 729 -71.06 30.95 6.91
C LEU A 729 -70.61 32.39 7.25
N LYS A 730 -71.55 33.27 7.67
CA LYS A 730 -71.20 34.63 8.12
C LYS A 730 -70.50 34.63 9.48
N GLN A 731 -70.84 33.69 10.36
CA GLN A 731 -70.14 33.47 11.63
C GLN A 731 -68.69 33.00 11.38
N SER A 732 -68.47 32.08 10.45
CA SER A 732 -67.14 31.54 10.09
C SER A 732 -66.27 32.59 9.39
N ILE A 733 -66.82 33.38 8.47
CA ILE A 733 -66.11 34.53 7.88
C ILE A 733 -65.74 35.54 8.97
N LYS A 734 -66.62 35.83 9.94
CA LYS A 734 -66.30 36.72 11.05
C LYS A 734 -65.25 36.12 12.01
N VAL A 735 -65.34 34.84 12.33
CA VAL A 735 -64.34 34.13 13.18
C VAL A 735 -62.97 34.11 12.49
N MET A 736 -62.89 33.93 11.17
CA MET A 736 -61.62 34.09 10.45
C MET A 736 -61.16 35.55 10.38
N SER A 737 -62.05 36.53 10.26
CA SER A 737 -61.70 37.97 10.35
C SER A 737 -61.07 38.30 11.70
N ASN A 738 -61.64 37.78 12.80
CA ASN A 738 -61.13 37.94 14.16
C ASN A 738 -59.79 37.24 14.43
N VAL A 739 -59.28 36.39 13.52
CA VAL A 739 -57.92 35.83 13.57
C VAL A 739 -56.90 36.75 12.88
N PHE A 740 -57.33 37.62 11.96
CA PHE A 740 -56.47 38.59 11.27
C PHE A 740 -56.49 40.01 11.90
N GLU A 741 -57.43 40.31 12.81
CA GLU A 741 -57.49 41.62 13.48
C GLU A 741 -56.39 41.85 14.56
N ASN A 742 -55.69 40.80 15.01
CA ASN A 742 -54.64 40.91 16.05
C ASN A 742 -53.23 41.28 15.54
N PHE A 743 -53.08 41.69 14.27
CA PHE A 743 -51.81 42.17 13.71
C PHE A 743 -51.97 43.53 13.00
N CYS A 744 -52.73 44.46 13.60
CA CYS A 744 -52.96 45.80 13.05
C CYS A 744 -52.93 46.91 14.12
N LYS A 745 -51.71 47.26 14.57
CA LYS A 745 -51.34 48.36 15.49
C LYS A 745 -51.71 48.07 16.96
N ASP A 746 -50.96 48.50 17.97
CA ASP A 746 -49.82 49.45 18.05
C ASP A 746 -48.50 48.71 18.42
N GLY A 747 -47.29 49.27 18.60
CA GLY A 747 -46.66 50.59 18.45
C GLY A 747 -45.12 50.33 18.57
N TRP A 748 -44.21 50.93 17.79
CA TRP A 748 -43.60 52.26 18.00
C TRP A 748 -43.32 52.62 19.47
N GLU A 749 -42.03 52.66 19.84
CA GLU A 749 -41.43 53.17 21.11
C GLU A 749 -41.73 52.34 22.40
N ASP A 750 -40.80 52.07 23.33
CA ASP A 750 -39.32 52.04 23.29
C ASP A 750 -38.73 51.16 24.45
N VAL A 751 -37.39 51.01 24.51
CA VAL A 751 -36.51 50.19 25.41
C VAL A 751 -36.96 49.88 26.87
N SER A 752 -36.78 48.62 27.34
CA SER A 752 -36.07 48.21 28.60
C SER A 752 -36.40 46.78 29.12
N GLU A 753 -35.37 45.93 29.15
CA GLU A 753 -34.80 45.15 30.29
C GLU A 753 -35.72 44.63 31.42
N SER A 754 -35.69 43.35 31.79
CA SER A 754 -34.68 42.73 32.70
C SER A 754 -35.10 41.27 33.04
N SER A 755 -34.35 40.35 33.69
CA SER A 755 -32.90 40.03 33.85
C SER A 755 -32.78 38.83 34.83
N ASP A 756 -31.74 37.98 34.88
CA ASP A 756 -30.59 37.75 33.97
C ASP A 756 -29.95 36.37 34.20
N SER A 757 -29.02 35.96 33.32
CA SER A 757 -27.86 35.11 33.70
C SER A 757 -26.69 35.15 32.69
N GLU A 758 -26.30 36.36 32.26
CA GLU A 758 -24.93 36.79 31.94
C GLU A 758 -23.97 36.02 30.98
N ILE A 759 -23.36 36.86 30.12
CA ILE A 759 -21.96 36.86 29.62
C ILE A 759 -21.63 36.08 28.32
N PRO A 760 -20.88 36.71 27.36
CA PRO A 760 -21.25 36.60 25.94
C PRO A 760 -20.09 36.38 24.93
N ALA A 761 -20.42 36.22 23.64
CA ALA A 761 -19.86 37.04 22.54
C ALA A 761 -20.40 36.68 21.14
N SER A 762 -20.62 37.71 20.31
CA SER A 762 -20.56 37.72 18.83
C SER A 762 -21.53 36.85 18.01
N GLU A 763 -22.60 37.48 17.51
CA GLU A 763 -23.29 37.07 16.28
C GLU A 763 -22.55 37.54 15.01
N THR A 764 -22.79 36.90 13.87
CA THR A 764 -22.57 37.52 12.54
C THR A 764 -23.44 36.87 11.46
N LEU A 765 -23.87 37.67 10.49
CA LEU A 765 -24.23 37.31 9.11
C LEU A 765 -25.61 36.64 8.85
N GLU A 766 -26.56 37.44 8.37
CA GLU A 766 -26.99 37.36 6.95
C GLU A 766 -27.77 38.62 6.52
N THR A 767 -27.31 39.30 5.45
CA THR A 767 -28.10 40.21 4.55
C THR A 767 -27.17 40.85 3.51
N VAL A 768 -26.50 40.03 2.70
CA VAL A 768 -25.79 40.49 1.50
C VAL A 768 -26.75 40.37 0.29
N ILE A 769 -26.49 41.11 -0.80
CA ILE A 769 -27.23 41.08 -2.08
C ILE A 769 -28.61 41.79 -2.05
N MET A 770 -28.63 43.12 -1.91
CA MET A 770 -29.31 44.05 -2.85
C MET A 770 -29.13 45.53 -2.47
N LYS A 771 -29.03 46.42 -3.48
CA LYS A 771 -28.49 47.81 -3.47
C LYS A 771 -26.93 47.82 -3.54
N THR A 772 -26.25 48.72 -4.25
CA THR A 772 -26.64 50.04 -4.80
C THR A 772 -26.01 50.29 -6.19
N VAL A 773 -26.54 51.22 -6.98
CA VAL A 773 -26.03 51.63 -8.31
C VAL A 773 -26.08 53.18 -8.43
N GLN A 774 -25.08 53.79 -9.11
CA GLN A 774 -24.91 55.24 -9.42
C GLN A 774 -24.59 56.16 -8.19
N ASN A 775 -23.76 57.23 -8.26
CA ASN A 775 -22.90 57.79 -9.34
C ASN A 775 -21.77 58.76 -8.81
N ILE A 776 -20.53 58.60 -9.32
CA ILE A 776 -19.59 59.64 -9.86
C ILE A 776 -18.96 60.76 -8.95
N ASP A 777 -17.61 60.70 -8.80
CA ASP A 777 -16.55 61.78 -8.72
C ASP A 777 -16.61 62.96 -7.69
N PRO A 778 -15.59 63.86 -7.54
CA PRO A 778 -14.22 63.95 -8.12
C PRO A 778 -13.04 64.19 -7.13
N VAL A 779 -11.83 64.38 -7.68
CA VAL A 779 -10.52 64.75 -7.05
C VAL A 779 -10.37 66.26 -6.76
N PRO A 780 -9.55 66.66 -5.75
CA PRO A 780 -8.62 67.79 -5.93
C PRO A 780 -7.17 67.57 -5.41
N ASP A 781 -6.26 68.48 -5.76
CA ASP A 781 -4.79 68.46 -5.54
C ASP A 781 -4.30 69.53 -4.51
N ARG A 782 -3.03 69.44 -4.09
CA ARG A 782 -2.13 70.47 -3.52
C ARG A 782 -2.11 70.83 -2.00
N SER A 783 -1.11 70.19 -1.36
CA SER A 783 0.18 70.83 -0.97
C SER A 783 0.43 71.43 0.43
N LYS A 784 1.61 71.06 0.98
CA LYS A 784 2.44 71.76 2.00
C LYS A 784 1.79 71.92 3.40
N GLN A 785 2.52 72.09 4.52
CA GLN A 785 3.94 72.41 4.74
C GLN A 785 4.48 71.81 6.06
N GLN A 786 5.81 71.88 6.26
CA GLN A 786 6.61 71.77 7.52
C GLN A 786 5.90 71.42 8.86
N GLY A 787 6.36 70.49 9.71
CA GLY A 787 7.60 69.68 9.72
C GLY A 787 8.35 69.78 11.07
N LYS A 788 9.65 69.38 11.09
CA LYS A 788 10.64 69.53 12.21
C LYS A 788 10.46 68.57 13.42
N LYS A 789 11.52 68.02 14.06
CA LYS A 789 12.97 67.91 13.70
C LYS A 789 13.74 67.00 14.69
N GLN A 790 15.01 66.69 14.33
CA GLN A 790 16.18 66.45 15.24
C GLN A 790 16.17 65.13 16.07
N ILE A 791 17.30 64.55 16.50
CA ILE A 791 18.76 64.78 16.25
C ILE A 791 19.44 63.37 16.33
N GLN A 792 20.23 62.89 15.35
CA GLN A 792 21.60 63.24 14.94
C GLN A 792 22.70 62.51 15.72
N ASP A 793 23.49 61.68 15.02
CA ASP A 793 24.97 61.72 15.01
C ASP A 793 25.51 60.66 14.01
N SER A 794 26.77 60.71 13.54
CA SER A 794 27.52 61.91 13.11
C SER A 794 28.62 61.51 12.12
N GLN A 795 28.77 62.38 11.13
CA GLN A 795 29.88 62.61 10.19
C GLN A 795 31.30 62.44 10.81
N LYS A 796 32.42 62.30 10.08
CA LYS A 796 32.94 62.95 8.83
C LYS A 796 34.31 62.26 8.46
N PRO A 797 35.22 62.78 7.59
CA PRO A 797 35.13 63.83 6.56
C PRO A 797 35.81 63.52 5.19
N CYS A 798 35.36 64.19 4.10
CA CYS A 798 36.18 64.66 2.95
C CYS A 798 36.93 63.61 2.07
N ASN A 799 37.36 63.83 0.81
CA ASN A 799 37.17 64.85 -0.24
C ASN A 799 37.68 64.25 -1.58
N ILE A 800 37.31 64.65 -2.81
CA ILE A 800 36.32 65.61 -3.34
C ILE A 800 36.00 65.23 -4.83
N ALA A 801 35.28 66.10 -5.56
CA ALA A 801 35.08 66.15 -7.03
C ALA A 801 34.02 65.21 -7.66
N HIS A 802 33.42 65.53 -8.82
CA HIS A 802 32.89 66.81 -9.37
C HIS A 802 32.03 66.45 -10.62
N LEU A 803 30.78 66.90 -10.69
CA LEU A 803 29.79 66.86 -11.81
C LEU A 803 29.78 65.70 -12.86
N GLU A 804 28.59 65.09 -12.95
CA GLU A 804 27.74 65.09 -14.17
C GLU A 804 28.22 64.45 -15.50
N GLY A 805 27.49 63.39 -15.89
CA GLY A 805 26.76 63.43 -17.16
C GLY A 805 27.42 62.90 -18.44
N LYS A 806 26.73 61.89 -19.00
CA LYS A 806 26.69 61.52 -20.44
C LYS A 806 27.96 60.89 -21.06
N SER A 807 27.76 59.64 -21.48
CA SER A 807 28.19 58.97 -22.72
C SER A 807 29.31 59.57 -23.61
N GLN A 808 30.12 58.65 -24.16
CA GLN A 808 31.11 58.80 -25.24
C GLN A 808 32.42 59.54 -24.93
N ARG A 809 33.51 58.94 -25.46
CA ARG A 809 34.81 59.49 -25.92
C ARG A 809 35.66 58.28 -26.36
N TYR A 810 36.53 58.30 -27.38
CA TYR A 810 37.15 59.33 -28.24
C TYR A 810 37.54 58.65 -29.60
N ASN A 811 37.95 59.28 -30.72
CA ASN A 811 38.35 60.67 -31.00
C ASN A 811 38.28 61.07 -32.51
N LYS A 812 38.56 62.36 -32.78
CA LYS A 812 39.02 63.04 -34.03
C LYS A 812 38.01 63.53 -35.10
N LYS A 813 37.50 64.76 -34.86
CA LYS A 813 37.78 66.02 -35.63
C LYS A 813 37.62 66.05 -37.18
N ILE A 814 36.69 66.89 -37.71
CA ILE A 814 36.89 68.29 -38.22
C ILE A 814 35.74 68.78 -39.17
N HIS A 815 35.23 70.01 -38.94
CA HIS A 815 34.51 71.01 -39.81
C HIS A 815 33.42 70.60 -40.85
N SER A 816 32.49 71.47 -41.33
CA SER A 816 31.81 72.67 -40.77
C SER A 816 30.71 73.21 -41.74
N LYS A 817 29.73 73.99 -41.23
CA LYS A 817 28.89 75.02 -41.90
C LYS A 817 27.74 74.62 -42.88
N ASN A 818 26.51 74.94 -42.43
CA ASN A 818 25.51 75.87 -43.01
C ASN A 818 24.94 75.75 -44.46
N LYS A 819 23.58 75.76 -44.47
CA LYS A 819 22.64 76.61 -45.25
C LYS A 819 22.32 76.39 -46.74
N ASP A 820 21.02 76.18 -46.97
CA ASP A 820 20.07 76.95 -47.81
C ASP A 820 20.21 77.07 -49.35
N VAL A 821 19.09 76.77 -50.04
CA VAL A 821 18.48 77.55 -51.17
C VAL A 821 19.22 77.49 -52.55
N GLU A 822 18.60 77.16 -53.69
CA GLU A 822 17.53 77.93 -54.40
C GLU A 822 16.88 77.19 -55.63
N LYS A 823 15.85 77.83 -56.24
CA LYS A 823 15.21 77.73 -57.59
C LYS A 823 15.23 76.39 -58.39
N LEU A 824 14.12 75.84 -58.92
CA LEU A 824 13.00 76.35 -59.76
C LEU A 824 13.26 76.52 -61.28
N GLN A 825 12.21 76.16 -62.05
CA GLN A 825 11.94 76.40 -63.49
C GLN A 825 12.58 75.40 -64.47
N SER A 826 11.95 74.97 -65.58
CA SER A 826 10.71 75.41 -66.26
C SER A 826 9.93 74.19 -66.84
N LYS A 827 8.59 74.09 -66.76
CA LYS A 827 7.53 74.60 -67.70
C LYS A 827 7.54 73.90 -69.09
N ARG A 828 6.42 73.57 -69.77
CA ARG A 828 4.97 73.86 -69.58
C ARG A 828 4.09 73.06 -70.60
N LYS A 829 2.90 72.54 -70.19
CA LYS A 829 1.56 72.63 -70.87
C LYS A 829 1.39 72.01 -72.33
N LYS A 830 0.22 71.69 -72.91
CA LYS A 830 -1.24 71.68 -72.53
C LYS A 830 -2.13 70.87 -73.55
N ILE A 831 -3.16 70.14 -73.06
CA ILE A 831 -4.61 70.14 -73.46
C ILE A 831 -5.19 69.51 -74.79
N TYR A 832 -6.10 68.52 -74.57
CA TYR A 832 -7.46 68.20 -75.15
C TYR A 832 -7.82 67.86 -76.64
N TYR A 833 -8.82 66.95 -76.70
CA TYR A 833 -10.03 66.83 -77.56
C TYR A 833 -10.05 66.21 -78.99
N LEU A 834 -10.69 65.02 -79.05
CA LEU A 834 -11.86 64.59 -79.87
C LEU A 834 -11.86 64.48 -81.42
N ILE A 835 -12.75 63.57 -81.89
CA ILE A 835 -13.47 63.52 -83.20
C ILE A 835 -12.79 62.93 -84.46
N THR A 836 -13.25 61.72 -84.85
CA THR A 836 -13.33 61.10 -86.21
C THR A 836 -12.02 60.84 -87.00
N ALA A 837 -11.94 59.98 -88.04
CA ALA A 837 -12.97 59.23 -88.79
C ALA A 837 -12.53 57.80 -89.21
N TYR A 838 -13.50 57.00 -89.69
CA TYR A 838 -13.38 55.74 -90.45
C TYR A 838 -13.11 56.02 -91.97
N PRO A 839 -13.05 55.07 -92.95
CA PRO A 839 -13.41 53.64 -92.93
C PRO A 839 -12.53 52.59 -93.70
N SER A 840 -12.81 51.29 -93.45
CA SER A 840 -12.76 50.15 -94.41
C SER A 840 -11.39 49.67 -94.99
N PHE A 841 -11.16 48.41 -95.39
CA PHE A 841 -11.93 47.14 -95.42
C PHE A 841 -10.91 45.93 -95.44
N LEU A 842 -11.15 44.62 -95.72
CA LEU A 842 -12.29 43.78 -96.17
C LEU A 842 -12.03 42.29 -95.80
N SER A 843 -13.06 41.51 -95.42
CA SER A 843 -13.13 40.01 -95.40
C SER A 843 -12.21 39.23 -94.42
N LYS A 844 -12.55 38.01 -93.93
CA LYS A 844 -13.71 37.12 -94.19
C LYS A 844 -14.10 36.28 -92.95
N GLU A 845 -15.32 35.73 -93.02
CA GLU A 845 -16.07 34.84 -92.12
C GLU A 845 -15.29 33.68 -91.43
N ASN A 846 -15.72 33.18 -90.25
CA ASN A 846 -16.94 32.37 -90.12
C ASN A 846 -17.77 32.49 -88.82
N ARG A 847 -19.02 31.98 -88.89
CA ARG A 847 -20.11 32.17 -87.91
C ARG A 847 -20.49 30.87 -87.17
N THR A 848 -20.88 30.97 -85.90
CA THR A 848 -21.92 30.10 -85.29
C THR A 848 -22.80 30.90 -84.33
N LYS A 849 -24.11 30.61 -84.31
CA LYS A 849 -25.15 31.33 -83.53
C LYS A 849 -25.60 30.51 -82.32
N ARG A 850 -25.98 31.14 -81.20
CA ARG A 850 -27.19 30.74 -80.43
C ARG A 850 -27.68 31.76 -79.39
N ARG A 851 -28.90 32.26 -79.64
CA ARG A 851 -30.04 32.57 -78.74
C ARG A 851 -29.81 33.42 -77.45
N ASN A 852 -30.62 34.47 -77.36
CA ASN A 852 -30.89 35.23 -76.13
C ASN A 852 -31.76 34.41 -75.14
N SER A 853 -31.69 34.77 -73.86
CA SER A 853 -32.79 34.59 -72.89
C SER A 853 -32.93 35.85 -72.03
N ILE A 854 -34.17 36.30 -71.82
CA ILE A 854 -34.52 37.41 -70.91
C ILE A 854 -34.86 36.78 -69.56
N PHE A 855 -34.27 37.21 -68.45
CA PHE A 855 -34.87 36.95 -67.13
C PHE A 855 -34.43 37.95 -66.02
N GLN A 856 -35.43 38.67 -65.49
CA GLN A 856 -35.57 39.28 -64.15
C GLN A 856 -34.49 40.20 -63.51
N LYS A 857 -34.98 41.11 -62.66
CA LYS A 857 -34.18 41.99 -61.79
C LYS A 857 -33.46 41.15 -60.71
N PRO A 858 -32.16 41.40 -60.43
CA PRO A 858 -31.48 40.74 -59.32
C PRO A 858 -31.85 41.38 -57.97
N GLY A 859 -32.15 40.55 -56.97
CA GLY A 859 -32.21 41.00 -55.57
C GLY A 859 -30.83 41.38 -55.02
N TYR A 860 -30.80 42.07 -53.87
CA TYR A 860 -29.61 42.68 -53.26
C TYR A 860 -28.39 41.73 -53.13
N SER A 861 -28.63 40.44 -52.85
CA SER A 861 -27.60 39.39 -52.75
C SER A 861 -26.78 39.22 -54.03
N ALA A 862 -27.39 39.39 -55.21
CA ALA A 862 -26.74 39.21 -56.51
C ALA A 862 -25.95 40.46 -56.98
N ALA A 863 -25.94 41.55 -56.20
CA ALA A 863 -24.98 42.64 -56.34
C ALA A 863 -23.72 42.33 -55.51
N LEU A 864 -23.88 42.02 -54.22
CA LEU A 864 -22.80 41.59 -53.32
C LEU A 864 -22.00 40.40 -53.87
N LEU A 865 -22.67 39.38 -54.42
CA LEU A 865 -21.99 38.25 -55.05
C LEU A 865 -21.15 38.67 -56.28
N ARG A 866 -21.62 39.66 -57.05
CA ARG A 866 -20.89 40.22 -58.20
C ARG A 866 -19.69 41.07 -57.78
N GLU A 867 -19.77 41.79 -56.67
CA GLU A 867 -18.60 42.48 -56.10
C GLU A 867 -17.58 41.48 -55.52
N ARG A 868 -18.03 40.43 -54.84
CA ARG A 868 -17.15 39.35 -54.37
C ARG A 868 -16.46 38.65 -55.53
N ILE A 869 -17.17 38.37 -56.62
CA ILE A 869 -16.60 37.79 -57.85
C ILE A 869 -15.59 38.76 -58.49
N LYS A 870 -15.90 40.07 -58.61
CA LYS A 870 -14.93 41.08 -59.11
C LYS A 870 -13.67 41.15 -58.23
N SER A 871 -13.83 41.16 -56.91
CA SER A 871 -12.72 41.19 -55.96
C SER A 871 -11.82 39.95 -56.09
N LEU A 872 -12.40 38.76 -56.19
CA LEU A 872 -11.66 37.52 -56.45
C LEU A 872 -11.00 37.50 -57.83
N GLN A 873 -11.68 37.99 -58.87
CA GLN A 873 -11.10 38.14 -60.22
C GLN A 873 -9.91 39.12 -60.21
N GLN A 874 -9.97 40.20 -59.42
CA GLN A 874 -8.88 41.17 -59.28
C GLN A 874 -7.71 40.59 -58.47
N GLN A 875 -7.96 39.81 -57.41
CA GLN A 875 -6.92 39.05 -56.70
C GLN A 875 -6.24 38.02 -57.62
N ILE A 876 -7.03 37.28 -58.42
CA ILE A 876 -6.52 36.35 -59.43
C ILE A 876 -5.69 37.09 -60.50
N ALA A 877 -6.11 38.27 -60.93
CA ALA A 877 -5.34 39.08 -61.89
C ALA A 877 -4.00 39.56 -61.32
N VAL A 878 -3.96 39.99 -60.04
CA VAL A 878 -2.72 40.33 -59.33
C VAL A 878 -1.81 39.11 -59.25
N LEU A 879 -2.29 37.97 -58.74
CA LEU A 879 -1.52 36.72 -58.62
C LEU A 879 -1.03 36.20 -59.99
N GLN A 880 -1.81 36.38 -61.06
CA GLN A 880 -1.36 36.06 -62.42
C GLN A 880 -0.28 37.03 -62.94
N SER A 881 -0.31 38.30 -62.54
CA SER A 881 0.74 39.27 -62.88
C SER A 881 2.04 38.99 -62.11
N GLU A 882 1.95 38.67 -60.82
CA GLU A 882 3.08 38.28 -59.98
C GLU A 882 3.69 36.96 -60.46
N LYS A 883 2.86 35.96 -60.82
CA LYS A 883 3.31 34.71 -61.45
C LYS A 883 4.06 34.96 -62.76
N LYS A 884 3.59 35.90 -63.61
CA LYS A 884 4.32 36.30 -64.83
C LYS A 884 5.66 36.96 -64.52
N THR A 885 5.71 37.87 -63.54
CA THR A 885 6.96 38.52 -63.10
C THR A 885 7.96 37.51 -62.54
N ALA A 886 7.50 36.56 -61.71
CA ALA A 886 8.31 35.48 -61.18
C ALA A 886 8.85 34.55 -62.29
N ILE A 887 8.01 34.17 -63.26
CA ILE A 887 8.44 33.38 -64.44
C ILE A 887 9.50 34.13 -65.27
N SER A 888 9.32 35.43 -65.51
CA SER A 888 10.32 36.26 -66.21
C SER A 888 11.64 36.36 -65.44
N SER A 889 11.58 36.48 -64.11
CA SER A 889 12.77 36.48 -63.24
C SER A 889 13.51 35.14 -63.31
N VAL A 890 12.78 34.02 -63.18
CA VAL A 890 13.34 32.66 -63.33
C VAL A 890 13.93 32.43 -64.72
N LYS A 891 13.33 32.98 -65.79
CA LYS A 891 13.92 32.95 -67.14
C LYS A 891 15.23 33.74 -67.20
N GLY A 892 15.28 34.94 -66.62
CA GLY A 892 16.51 35.72 -66.51
C GLY A 892 17.63 34.98 -65.77
N PHE A 893 17.31 34.30 -64.66
CA PHE A 893 18.28 33.46 -63.95
C PHE A 893 18.75 32.25 -64.78
N LYS A 894 17.87 31.61 -65.58
CA LYS A 894 18.29 30.56 -66.52
C LYS A 894 19.25 31.09 -67.59
N GLU A 895 18.91 32.21 -68.23
CA GLU A 895 19.76 32.85 -69.25
C GLU A 895 21.13 33.29 -68.69
N VAL A 896 21.22 33.65 -67.40
CA VAL A 896 22.50 33.92 -66.73
C VAL A 896 23.25 32.63 -66.42
N ASN A 897 22.57 31.56 -65.99
CA ASN A 897 23.20 30.27 -65.71
C ASN A 897 23.75 29.62 -67.00
N GLU A 898 23.03 29.72 -68.11
CA GLU A 898 23.47 29.29 -69.45
C GLU A 898 24.73 30.04 -69.92
N LYS A 899 24.80 31.36 -69.66
CA LYS A 899 26.01 32.18 -69.88
C LYS A 899 27.16 31.78 -68.95
N LEU A 900 26.88 31.37 -67.72
CA LEU A 900 27.91 30.89 -66.78
C LEU A 900 28.46 29.52 -67.21
N THR A 901 27.61 28.57 -67.61
CA THR A 901 28.03 27.25 -68.08
C THR A 901 28.78 27.29 -69.41
N THR A 902 28.41 28.20 -70.33
CA THR A 902 29.17 28.40 -71.57
C THR A 902 30.54 29.05 -71.32
N GLN A 903 30.65 29.97 -70.37
CA GLN A 903 31.95 30.50 -69.92
C GLN A 903 32.81 29.43 -69.22
N LEU A 904 32.21 28.56 -68.40
CA LEU A 904 32.91 27.43 -67.77
C LEU A 904 33.46 26.47 -68.83
N HIS A 905 32.64 26.07 -69.81
CA HIS A 905 33.06 25.18 -70.89
C HIS A 905 34.20 25.79 -71.74
N LEU A 906 34.15 27.10 -72.01
CA LEU A 906 35.24 27.83 -72.68
C LEU A 906 36.53 27.83 -71.84
N ALA A 907 36.43 27.95 -70.51
CA ALA A 907 37.56 27.89 -69.60
C ALA A 907 38.18 26.47 -69.53
N ASP A 908 37.34 25.43 -69.48
CA ASP A 908 37.80 24.04 -69.55
C ASP A 908 38.46 23.71 -70.88
N GLN A 909 37.89 24.16 -72.01
CA GLN A 909 38.50 23.98 -73.34
C GLN A 909 39.89 24.64 -73.39
N ARG A 910 40.02 25.87 -72.87
CA ARG A 910 41.31 26.58 -72.75
C ARG A 910 42.30 25.84 -71.83
N LEU A 911 41.81 25.23 -70.75
CA LEU A 911 42.63 24.41 -69.84
C LEU A 911 43.13 23.13 -70.53
N GLN A 912 42.31 22.47 -71.34
CA GLN A 912 42.73 21.28 -72.10
C GLN A 912 43.73 21.64 -73.21
N THR A 913 43.52 22.73 -73.97
CA THR A 913 44.53 23.19 -74.95
C THR A 913 45.83 23.62 -74.28
N SER A 914 45.76 24.21 -73.08
CA SER A 914 46.93 24.53 -72.27
C SER A 914 47.70 23.26 -71.83
N LYS A 915 47.01 22.23 -71.33
CA LYS A 915 47.62 20.93 -70.99
C LYS A 915 48.29 20.27 -72.19
N LEU A 916 47.64 20.24 -73.35
CA LEU A 916 48.23 19.69 -74.58
C LEU A 916 49.48 20.48 -75.00
N THR A 917 49.45 21.81 -74.91
CA THR A 917 50.60 22.68 -75.18
C THR A 917 51.74 22.40 -74.21
N ILE A 918 51.46 22.26 -72.91
CA ILE A 918 52.44 21.88 -71.89
C ILE A 918 53.03 20.50 -72.19
N GLN A 919 52.21 19.51 -72.55
CA GLN A 919 52.68 18.16 -72.88
C GLN A 919 53.63 18.16 -74.09
N VAL A 920 53.31 18.91 -75.16
CA VAL A 920 54.20 19.09 -76.31
C VAL A 920 55.51 19.80 -75.91
N LEU A 921 55.43 20.83 -75.08
CA LEU A 921 56.62 21.53 -74.57
C LEU A 921 57.49 20.61 -73.71
N THR A 922 56.91 19.78 -72.84
CA THR A 922 57.64 18.76 -72.05
C THR A 922 58.29 17.71 -72.95
N SER A 923 57.59 17.21 -73.97
CA SER A 923 58.18 16.28 -74.95
C SER A 923 59.33 16.89 -75.75
N ASN A 924 59.25 18.18 -76.09
CA ASN A 924 60.35 18.88 -76.76
C ASN A 924 61.52 19.16 -75.80
N LEU A 925 61.26 19.51 -74.54
CA LEU A 925 62.29 19.72 -73.53
C LEU A 925 63.06 18.41 -73.26
N ALA A 926 62.37 17.26 -73.22
CA ALA A 926 63.01 15.95 -73.13
C ALA A 926 63.93 15.64 -74.33
N LYS A 927 63.55 16.02 -75.56
CA LYS A 927 64.42 15.89 -76.75
C LYS A 927 65.66 16.78 -76.63
N TRP A 928 65.51 18.05 -76.25
CA TRP A 928 66.64 18.95 -76.02
C TRP A 928 67.57 18.48 -74.89
N GLN A 929 67.02 17.84 -73.85
CA GLN A 929 67.79 17.20 -72.78
C GLN A 929 68.65 16.06 -73.36
N GLN A 930 68.07 15.20 -74.20
CA GLN A 930 68.76 14.07 -74.83
C GLN A 930 69.82 14.52 -75.86
N GLU A 931 69.53 15.54 -76.68
CA GLU A 931 70.52 16.15 -77.58
C GLU A 931 71.68 16.79 -76.80
N LYS A 932 71.39 17.44 -75.66
CA LYS A 932 72.43 18.00 -74.78
C LYS A 932 73.31 16.90 -74.19
N GLU A 933 72.75 15.77 -73.78
CA GLU A 933 73.51 14.63 -73.23
C GLU A 933 74.37 13.95 -74.31
N ASP A 934 73.85 13.78 -75.53
CA ASP A 934 74.60 13.28 -76.69
C ASP A 934 75.74 14.23 -77.10
N LEU A 935 75.48 15.55 -77.16
CA LEU A 935 76.52 16.56 -77.39
C LEU A 935 77.57 16.59 -76.26
N GLN A 936 77.17 16.40 -75.00
CA GLN A 936 78.08 16.34 -73.87
C GLN A 936 78.92 15.05 -73.86
N GLY A 937 78.37 13.93 -74.35
CA GLY A 937 79.12 12.70 -74.62
C GLY A 937 80.16 12.90 -75.74
N LYS A 938 79.76 13.54 -76.84
CA LYS A 938 80.64 13.90 -77.97
C LYS A 938 81.75 14.88 -77.57
N LEU A 939 81.49 15.80 -76.64
CA LEU A 939 82.50 16.70 -76.07
C LEU A 939 83.54 15.94 -75.24
N LYS A 940 83.10 15.04 -74.35
CA LYS A 940 84.01 14.19 -73.55
C LYS A 940 84.87 13.26 -74.41
N LEU A 941 84.32 12.72 -75.50
CA LEU A 941 85.10 11.97 -76.50
C LEU A 941 86.12 12.84 -77.26
N ARG A 942 85.93 14.16 -77.30
CA ARG A 942 86.83 15.10 -77.98
C ARG A 942 87.93 15.65 -77.07
N GLU A 943 87.68 15.83 -75.77
CA GLU A 943 88.69 16.31 -74.81
C GLU A 943 89.80 15.27 -74.51
N HIS A 944 89.56 13.98 -74.79
CA HIS A 944 90.55 12.92 -74.67
C HIS A 944 91.40 12.68 -75.93
N LEU A 945 91.25 13.47 -76.99
CA LEU A 945 92.02 13.35 -78.24
C LEU A 945 92.58 14.71 -78.69
N SER A 946 93.87 14.72 -79.05
CA SER A 946 94.64 15.85 -79.61
C SER A 946 95.20 16.90 -78.62
N GLN A 947 96.13 16.46 -77.77
CA GLN A 947 97.44 17.15 -77.75
C GLN A 947 98.23 16.76 -79.02
N THR A 948 99.13 17.63 -79.52
CA THR A 948 100.12 17.43 -80.64
C THR A 948 99.81 18.17 -81.96
N ALA A 949 100.85 18.81 -82.52
CA ALA A 949 100.98 19.43 -83.86
C ALA A 949 100.09 20.66 -84.20
N GLY A 950 100.45 21.56 -85.15
CA GLY A 950 101.73 21.68 -85.87
C GLY A 950 101.75 22.72 -87.02
N LYS A 951 102.83 23.49 -87.10
CA LYS A 951 103.26 24.53 -88.09
C LYS A 951 102.76 24.47 -89.56
N SER A 952 102.46 25.65 -90.14
CA SER A 952 102.97 26.22 -91.42
C SER A 952 102.32 27.60 -91.67
N GLU A 953 102.92 28.69 -92.20
CA GLU A 953 104.08 28.97 -93.07
C GLU A 953 103.74 29.14 -94.57
N ALA A 954 103.83 30.38 -95.10
CA ALA A 954 104.22 30.72 -96.49
C ALA A 954 104.04 32.24 -96.81
N THR A 955 105.13 32.94 -97.08
CA THR A 955 105.19 34.17 -97.91
C THR A 955 105.41 33.76 -99.38
N PRO A 956 105.08 34.58 -100.42
CA PRO A 956 106.00 35.64 -100.86
C PRO A 956 105.32 36.88 -101.51
N ALA A 957 106.15 37.75 -102.10
CA ALA A 957 105.81 39.04 -102.73
C ALA A 957 106.44 39.13 -104.15
N PRO A 958 106.55 40.30 -104.82
CA PRO A 958 105.51 41.27 -105.21
C PRO A 958 105.54 41.65 -106.71
N SER A 959 104.47 42.23 -107.26
CA SER A 959 104.61 43.30 -108.29
C SER A 959 103.34 44.15 -108.52
N LYS A 960 103.52 45.48 -108.55
CA LYS A 960 102.74 46.52 -109.27
C LYS A 960 101.19 46.45 -109.30
N ASN A 961 100.52 46.05 -108.22
CA ASN A 961 99.04 46.16 -108.08
C ASN A 961 98.56 46.92 -106.81
N ILE A 962 99.51 47.55 -106.09
CA ILE A 962 99.37 47.95 -104.69
C ILE A 962 98.24 48.99 -104.44
N ASP A 963 98.01 49.94 -105.35
CA ASP A 963 97.03 51.03 -105.09
C ASP A 963 95.58 50.58 -105.33
N LEU A 964 95.34 49.69 -106.29
CA LEU A 964 94.07 48.98 -106.45
C LEU A 964 93.84 48.01 -105.29
N GLU A 965 94.87 47.28 -104.88
CA GLU A 965 94.80 46.40 -103.70
C GLU A 965 94.54 47.18 -102.42
N MET A 966 95.14 48.36 -102.20
CA MET A 966 94.90 49.18 -101.01
C MET A 966 93.45 49.68 -100.98
N LYS A 967 92.91 50.17 -102.11
CA LYS A 967 91.49 50.57 -102.20
C LYS A 967 90.55 49.38 -102.05
N GLN A 968 90.89 48.22 -102.61
CA GLN A 968 90.11 46.99 -102.45
C GLN A 968 90.17 46.46 -101.00
N LEU A 969 91.32 46.57 -100.32
CA LEU A 969 91.48 46.24 -98.91
C LEU A 969 90.75 47.23 -98.01
N GLN A 970 90.76 48.52 -98.32
CA GLN A 970 89.98 49.53 -97.58
C GLN A 970 88.47 49.30 -97.76
N CYS A 971 88.02 48.90 -98.95
CA CYS A 971 86.64 48.47 -99.18
C CYS A 971 86.31 47.15 -98.46
N LYS A 972 87.21 46.14 -98.48
CA LYS A 972 87.07 44.89 -97.73
C LYS A 972 86.99 45.15 -96.22
N LEU A 973 87.80 46.07 -95.68
CA LEU A 973 87.82 46.48 -94.27
C LEU A 973 86.56 47.28 -93.89
N LYS A 974 86.08 48.17 -94.78
CA LYS A 974 84.80 48.87 -94.58
C LYS A 974 83.62 47.89 -94.60
N ASN A 975 83.65 46.91 -95.50
CA ASN A 975 82.64 45.87 -95.58
C ASN A 975 82.70 44.92 -94.36
N SER A 976 83.88 44.51 -93.90
CA SER A 976 84.01 43.69 -92.69
C SER A 976 83.62 44.47 -91.43
N ASN A 977 83.88 45.77 -91.34
CA ASN A 977 83.41 46.60 -90.22
C ASN A 977 81.90 46.83 -90.27
N ASN A 978 81.31 46.99 -91.45
CA ASN A 978 79.85 46.97 -91.65
C ASN A 978 79.25 45.61 -91.24
N GLU A 979 79.94 44.51 -91.51
CA GLU A 979 79.47 43.17 -91.12
C GLU A 979 79.65 42.91 -89.62
N ILE A 980 80.76 43.35 -89.01
CA ILE A 980 80.98 43.32 -87.55
C ILE A 980 79.93 44.17 -86.83
N THR A 981 79.53 45.32 -87.36
CA THR A 981 78.47 46.13 -86.75
C THR A 981 77.09 45.50 -86.90
N LYS A 982 76.75 44.88 -88.04
CA LYS A 982 75.56 44.02 -88.16
C LYS A 982 75.58 42.88 -87.14
N GLN A 983 76.66 42.10 -87.11
CA GLN A 983 76.83 40.99 -86.17
C GLN A 983 76.74 41.47 -84.71
N SER A 984 77.30 42.64 -84.38
CA SER A 984 77.15 43.25 -83.05
C SER A 984 75.69 43.62 -82.72
N THR A 985 74.92 44.13 -83.68
CA THR A 985 73.48 44.38 -83.48
C THR A 985 72.68 43.08 -83.38
N THR A 986 73.00 42.05 -84.17
CA THR A 986 72.40 40.70 -84.05
C THR A 986 72.72 40.07 -82.69
N ILE A 987 73.97 40.12 -82.23
CA ILE A 987 74.39 39.62 -80.91
C ILE A 987 73.69 40.39 -79.78
N LYS A 988 73.50 41.71 -79.90
CA LYS A 988 72.69 42.47 -78.93
C LYS A 988 71.21 42.05 -78.95
N SER A 989 70.63 41.82 -80.12
CA SER A 989 69.26 41.32 -80.25
C SER A 989 69.10 39.93 -79.62
N LEU A 990 70.00 39.00 -79.93
CA LEU A 990 70.02 37.65 -79.36
C LEU A 990 70.26 37.68 -77.84
N LYS A 991 71.12 38.56 -77.33
CA LYS A 991 71.31 38.73 -75.89
C LYS A 991 70.05 39.25 -75.19
N ASN A 992 69.35 40.21 -75.80
CA ASN A 992 68.07 40.69 -75.27
C ASN A 992 66.99 39.59 -75.30
N GLU A 993 66.95 38.77 -76.36
CA GLU A 993 66.03 37.62 -76.42
C GLU A 993 66.38 36.57 -75.34
N VAL A 994 67.65 36.19 -75.19
CA VAL A 994 68.12 35.27 -74.13
C VAL A 994 67.71 35.80 -72.75
N GLN A 995 67.93 37.08 -72.47
CA GLN A 995 67.51 37.69 -71.20
C GLN A 995 65.98 37.63 -71.00
N GLN A 996 65.18 37.82 -72.05
CA GLN A 996 63.72 37.63 -71.98
C GLN A 996 63.32 36.16 -71.76
N LYS A 997 64.04 35.19 -72.35
CA LYS A 997 63.82 33.76 -72.07
C LYS A 997 64.20 33.39 -70.63
N GLU A 998 65.30 33.93 -70.10
CA GLU A 998 65.69 33.77 -68.69
C GLU A 998 64.63 34.34 -67.74
N GLU A 999 64.07 35.52 -68.03
CA GLU A 999 62.95 36.11 -67.29
C GLU A 999 61.72 35.19 -67.29
N GLN A 1000 61.35 34.65 -68.46
CA GLN A 1000 60.25 33.71 -68.63
C GLN A 1000 60.50 32.39 -67.90
N ILE A 1001 61.74 31.89 -67.87
CA ILE A 1001 62.14 30.70 -67.11
C ILE A 1001 62.02 30.96 -65.61
N ARG A 1002 62.49 32.11 -65.10
CA ARG A 1002 62.31 32.51 -63.69
C ARG A 1002 60.84 32.55 -63.30
N GLU A 1003 59.98 33.14 -64.14
CA GLU A 1003 58.54 33.15 -63.94
C GLU A 1003 57.92 31.74 -63.92
N LEU A 1004 58.29 30.87 -64.87
CA LEU A 1004 57.78 29.50 -64.95
C LEU A 1004 58.23 28.67 -63.76
N GLN A 1005 59.47 28.81 -63.30
CA GLN A 1005 59.98 28.14 -62.11
C GLN A 1005 59.25 28.63 -60.84
N ALA A 1006 58.97 29.94 -60.72
CA ALA A 1006 58.15 30.48 -59.64
C ALA A 1006 56.67 30.04 -59.70
N LYS A 1007 56.14 29.71 -60.89
CA LYS A 1007 54.82 29.09 -61.07
C LYS A 1007 54.84 27.60 -60.69
N ILE A 1008 55.88 26.86 -61.06
CA ILE A 1008 56.10 25.47 -60.65
C ILE A 1008 56.16 25.36 -59.12
N SER A 1009 56.99 26.15 -58.43
CA SER A 1009 57.09 26.11 -56.96
C SER A 1009 55.91 26.73 -56.20
N ARG A 1010 54.89 27.24 -56.90
CA ARG A 1010 53.52 27.43 -56.35
C ARG A 1010 52.73 26.14 -56.45
N LEU A 1011 52.65 25.56 -57.65
CA LEU A 1011 51.94 24.31 -57.92
C LEU A 1011 52.50 23.11 -57.13
N GLU A 1012 53.81 23.04 -56.87
CA GLU A 1012 54.43 22.01 -56.03
C GLU A 1012 53.93 22.09 -54.57
N ARG A 1013 53.78 23.30 -54.02
CA ARG A 1013 53.21 23.50 -52.68
C ARG A 1013 51.73 23.18 -52.64
N ASP A 1014 50.98 23.56 -53.67
CA ASP A 1014 49.55 23.24 -53.78
C ASP A 1014 49.33 21.72 -53.92
N LEU A 1015 50.17 21.02 -54.69
CA LEU A 1015 50.18 19.57 -54.79
C LEU A 1015 50.58 18.90 -53.48
N ASN A 1016 51.56 19.44 -52.76
CA ASN A 1016 51.95 18.90 -51.46
C ASN A 1016 50.83 19.09 -50.41
N MET A 1017 50.17 20.24 -50.39
CA MET A 1017 49.00 20.51 -49.56
C MET A 1017 47.85 19.54 -49.89
N LYS A 1018 47.59 19.30 -51.18
CA LYS A 1018 46.60 18.31 -51.64
C LYS A 1018 46.96 16.88 -51.24
N ARG A 1019 48.25 16.49 -51.23
CA ARG A 1019 48.68 15.19 -50.71
C ARG A 1019 48.41 15.05 -49.21
N HIS A 1020 48.70 16.08 -48.41
CA HIS A 1020 48.40 16.06 -46.98
C HIS A 1020 46.89 15.94 -46.72
N LEU A 1021 46.07 16.68 -47.47
CA LEU A 1021 44.61 16.56 -47.39
C LEU A 1021 44.10 15.16 -47.81
N ILE A 1022 44.68 14.55 -48.85
CA ILE A 1022 44.33 13.18 -49.26
C ILE A 1022 44.72 12.15 -48.18
N GLU A 1023 45.86 12.33 -47.51
CA GLU A 1023 46.29 11.42 -46.45
C GLU A 1023 45.50 11.60 -45.15
N ASP A 1024 45.07 12.82 -44.82
CA ASP A 1024 44.09 13.09 -43.76
C ASP A 1024 42.72 12.46 -44.06
N LEU A 1025 42.23 12.58 -45.31
CA LEU A 1025 41.00 11.89 -45.73
C LEU A 1025 41.13 10.37 -45.63
N ARG A 1026 42.32 9.80 -45.88
CA ARG A 1026 42.60 8.36 -45.71
C ARG A 1026 42.68 7.93 -44.25
N SER A 1027 43.33 8.71 -43.38
CA SER A 1027 43.43 8.40 -41.95
C SER A 1027 42.04 8.44 -41.30
N ARG A 1028 41.22 9.44 -41.65
CA ARG A 1028 39.81 9.55 -41.24
C ARG A 1028 38.97 8.40 -41.79
N LEU A 1029 39.10 8.03 -43.07
CA LEU A 1029 38.42 6.85 -43.63
C LEU A 1029 38.75 5.56 -42.85
N LYS A 1030 40.03 5.35 -42.52
CA LYS A 1030 40.48 4.20 -41.73
C LYS A 1030 39.92 4.23 -40.30
N ALA A 1031 39.90 5.39 -39.65
CA ALA A 1031 39.28 5.56 -38.34
C ALA A 1031 37.76 5.30 -38.37
N TYR A 1032 37.05 5.72 -39.41
CA TYR A 1032 35.64 5.36 -39.60
C TYR A 1032 35.46 3.85 -39.78
N GLN A 1033 36.30 3.18 -40.56
CA GLN A 1033 36.23 1.72 -40.74
C GLN A 1033 36.57 0.93 -39.46
N GLU A 1034 37.45 1.45 -38.62
CA GLU A 1034 37.78 0.87 -37.30
C GLU A 1034 36.65 1.12 -36.29
N ASN A 1035 36.01 2.30 -36.32
CA ASN A 1035 34.82 2.59 -35.54
C ASN A 1035 33.61 1.75 -35.99
N GLU A 1036 33.43 1.53 -37.30
CA GLU A 1036 32.39 0.66 -37.86
C GLU A 1036 32.53 -0.78 -37.34
N LYS A 1037 33.75 -1.32 -37.36
CA LYS A 1037 34.06 -2.63 -36.75
C LYS A 1037 33.70 -2.68 -35.28
N ALA A 1038 34.11 -1.68 -34.49
CA ALA A 1038 33.75 -1.59 -33.07
C ALA A 1038 32.21 -1.47 -32.86
N CYS A 1039 31.49 -0.81 -33.76
CA CYS A 1039 30.03 -0.76 -33.75
C CYS A 1039 29.41 -2.12 -34.07
N THR A 1040 29.93 -2.87 -35.05
CA THR A 1040 29.47 -4.24 -35.33
C THR A 1040 29.78 -5.21 -34.19
N GLU A 1041 30.98 -5.18 -33.60
CA GLU A 1041 31.36 -6.02 -32.47
C GLU A 1041 30.49 -5.76 -31.23
N THR A 1042 30.16 -4.48 -30.97
CA THR A 1042 29.26 -4.12 -29.88
C THR A 1042 27.80 -4.47 -30.18
N LEU A 1043 27.33 -4.34 -31.42
CA LEU A 1043 26.02 -4.81 -31.87
C LEU A 1043 25.90 -6.33 -31.71
N ASP A 1044 26.88 -7.13 -32.16
CA ASP A 1044 26.92 -8.58 -31.94
C ASP A 1044 26.90 -8.92 -30.43
N SER A 1045 27.54 -8.10 -29.59
CA SER A 1045 27.54 -8.30 -28.14
C SER A 1045 26.16 -8.03 -27.51
N LEU A 1046 25.39 -7.10 -28.09
CA LEU A 1046 24.02 -6.80 -27.69
C LEU A 1046 23.05 -7.86 -28.22
N GLU A 1047 23.24 -8.34 -29.45
CA GLU A 1047 22.45 -9.43 -30.03
C GLU A 1047 22.63 -10.74 -29.25
N ARG A 1048 23.88 -11.07 -28.84
CA ARG A 1048 24.17 -12.20 -27.94
C ARG A 1048 23.48 -12.04 -26.57
N LYS A 1049 23.50 -10.84 -25.97
CA LYS A 1049 22.78 -10.55 -24.72
C LYS A 1049 21.25 -10.63 -24.87
N LEU A 1050 20.72 -10.21 -26.02
CA LEU A 1050 19.30 -10.29 -26.34
C LEU A 1050 18.85 -11.75 -26.53
N LYS A 1051 19.66 -12.57 -27.23
CA LYS A 1051 19.47 -14.02 -27.33
C LYS A 1051 19.43 -14.69 -25.96
N SER A 1052 20.43 -14.45 -25.10
CA SER A 1052 20.44 -15.01 -23.75
C SER A 1052 19.27 -14.49 -22.89
N LEU A 1053 18.88 -13.21 -23.00
CA LEU A 1053 17.76 -12.66 -22.25
C LEU A 1053 16.40 -13.23 -22.72
N ASN A 1054 16.27 -13.53 -24.02
CA ASN A 1054 15.09 -14.19 -24.58
C ASN A 1054 14.97 -15.66 -24.14
N GLU A 1055 16.10 -16.36 -24.04
CA GLU A 1055 16.18 -17.70 -23.43
C GLU A 1055 15.82 -17.65 -21.94
N ASP A 1056 16.36 -16.69 -21.19
CA ASP A 1056 16.02 -16.40 -19.79
C ASP A 1056 14.52 -16.12 -19.59
N CYS A 1057 13.90 -15.34 -20.49
CA CYS A 1057 12.47 -15.07 -20.50
C CYS A 1057 11.65 -16.33 -20.84
N SER A 1058 12.15 -17.20 -21.72
CA SER A 1058 11.52 -18.48 -22.06
C SER A 1058 11.57 -19.45 -20.88
N ASN A 1059 12.71 -19.52 -20.18
CA ASN A 1059 12.90 -20.31 -18.96
C ASN A 1059 12.03 -19.77 -17.78
N LYS A 1060 11.91 -18.45 -17.65
CA LYS A 1060 10.98 -17.80 -16.69
C LYS A 1060 9.52 -18.07 -17.05
N LYS A 1061 9.15 -18.09 -18.34
CA LYS A 1061 7.80 -18.48 -18.79
C LYS A 1061 7.50 -19.94 -18.42
N ALA A 1062 8.41 -20.87 -18.71
CA ALA A 1062 8.25 -22.28 -18.36
C ALA A 1062 8.12 -22.51 -16.83
N SER A 1063 8.90 -21.80 -16.01
CA SER A 1063 8.77 -21.91 -14.55
C SER A 1063 7.50 -21.25 -14.00
N ILE A 1064 7.03 -20.14 -14.59
CA ILE A 1064 5.72 -19.54 -14.33
C ILE A 1064 4.58 -20.52 -14.70
N ASP A 1065 4.66 -21.19 -15.85
CA ASP A 1065 3.62 -22.12 -16.28
C ASP A 1065 3.63 -23.42 -15.43
N SER A 1066 4.79 -23.88 -14.96
CA SER A 1066 4.93 -24.90 -13.91
C SER A 1066 4.31 -24.47 -12.56
N LEU A 1067 4.44 -23.20 -12.19
CA LEU A 1067 3.80 -22.65 -10.98
C LEU A 1067 2.29 -22.53 -11.15
N LYS A 1068 1.78 -22.13 -12.32
CA LYS A 1068 0.34 -22.16 -12.64
C LYS A 1068 -0.22 -23.59 -12.57
N GLN A 1069 0.51 -24.58 -13.09
CA GLN A 1069 0.09 -25.99 -13.02
C GLN A 1069 -0.02 -26.47 -11.57
N ARG A 1070 0.98 -26.17 -10.73
CA ARG A 1070 0.94 -26.47 -9.29
C ARG A 1070 -0.17 -25.72 -8.55
N LEU A 1071 -0.41 -24.45 -8.87
CA LEU A 1071 -1.52 -23.65 -8.33
C LEU A 1071 -2.88 -24.25 -8.72
N ASN A 1072 -3.04 -24.73 -9.95
CA ASN A 1072 -4.25 -25.41 -10.41
C ASN A 1072 -4.47 -26.76 -9.70
N VAL A 1073 -3.41 -27.49 -9.37
CA VAL A 1073 -3.50 -28.72 -8.54
C VAL A 1073 -3.93 -28.36 -7.12
N ALA A 1074 -3.24 -27.42 -6.46
CA ALA A 1074 -3.59 -26.96 -5.10
C ALA A 1074 -5.00 -26.36 -5.01
N THR A 1075 -5.49 -25.71 -6.09
CA THR A 1075 -6.86 -25.18 -6.17
C THR A 1075 -7.89 -26.32 -6.26
N LYS A 1076 -7.60 -27.39 -7.00
CA LYS A 1076 -8.45 -28.60 -7.04
C LYS A 1076 -8.45 -29.31 -5.69
N GLU A 1077 -7.29 -29.49 -5.07
CA GLU A 1077 -7.16 -30.06 -3.72
C GLU A 1077 -7.94 -29.25 -2.69
N LYS A 1078 -7.78 -27.91 -2.69
CA LYS A 1078 -8.58 -27.01 -1.86
C LYS A 1078 -10.09 -27.21 -2.08
N SER A 1079 -10.56 -27.23 -3.33
CA SER A 1079 -11.98 -27.47 -3.63
C SER A 1079 -12.48 -28.85 -3.19
N HIS A 1080 -11.61 -29.87 -3.18
CA HIS A 1080 -11.93 -31.20 -2.68
C HIS A 1080 -12.05 -31.22 -1.15
N TYR A 1081 -11.11 -30.59 -0.43
CA TYR A 1081 -11.20 -30.43 1.03
C TYR A 1081 -12.40 -29.56 1.44
N GLU A 1082 -12.74 -28.52 0.70
CA GLU A 1082 -13.95 -27.72 0.91
C GLU A 1082 -15.22 -28.57 0.70
N GLN A 1083 -15.29 -29.38 -0.36
CA GLN A 1083 -16.41 -30.31 -0.56
C GLN A 1083 -16.51 -31.36 0.56
N MET A 1084 -15.38 -31.88 1.05
CA MET A 1084 -15.37 -32.82 2.18
C MET A 1084 -15.81 -32.15 3.49
N PHE A 1085 -15.35 -30.93 3.76
CA PHE A 1085 -15.77 -30.12 4.90
C PHE A 1085 -17.28 -29.88 4.90
N HIS A 1086 -17.85 -29.48 3.75
CA HIS A 1086 -19.29 -29.32 3.59
C HIS A 1086 -20.04 -30.63 3.86
N LYS A 1087 -19.61 -31.77 3.31
CA LYS A 1087 -20.22 -33.09 3.63
C LYS A 1087 -20.19 -33.40 5.14
N THR A 1088 -19.06 -33.18 5.81
CA THR A 1088 -18.97 -33.40 7.26
C THR A 1088 -19.82 -32.44 8.08
N LYS A 1089 -20.02 -31.19 7.62
CA LYS A 1089 -20.93 -30.21 8.22
C LYS A 1089 -22.40 -30.65 8.06
N ASP A 1090 -22.78 -31.05 6.85
CA ASP A 1090 -24.13 -31.58 6.57
C ASP A 1090 -24.42 -32.87 7.36
N GLU A 1091 -23.40 -33.69 7.64
CA GLU A 1091 -23.52 -34.88 8.49
C GLU A 1091 -23.61 -34.54 9.97
N LEU A 1092 -22.89 -33.52 10.44
CA LEU A 1092 -22.99 -32.99 11.80
C LEU A 1092 -24.38 -32.38 12.06
N GLU A 1093 -24.89 -31.54 11.18
CA GLU A 1093 -26.24 -30.97 11.31
C GLU A 1093 -27.33 -32.06 11.32
N LYS A 1094 -27.16 -33.15 10.54
CA LYS A 1094 -28.02 -34.34 10.59
C LYS A 1094 -27.86 -35.18 11.88
N LYS A 1095 -26.78 -34.98 12.64
CA LYS A 1095 -26.57 -35.60 13.97
C LYS A 1095 -27.15 -34.72 15.07
N ASP A 1096 -26.98 -33.40 14.99
CA ASP A 1096 -27.55 -32.44 15.93
C ASP A 1096 -29.08 -32.46 15.89
N VAL A 1097 -29.68 -32.47 14.69
CA VAL A 1097 -31.14 -32.68 14.53
C VAL A 1097 -31.60 -34.03 15.10
N LYS A 1098 -30.74 -35.07 15.11
CA LYS A 1098 -31.08 -36.35 15.76
C LYS A 1098 -30.92 -36.29 17.29
N LEU A 1099 -29.96 -35.54 17.81
CA LEU A 1099 -29.79 -35.28 19.23
C LEU A 1099 -31.00 -34.50 19.78
N SER A 1100 -31.40 -33.40 19.18
CA SER A 1100 -32.56 -32.63 19.65
C SER A 1100 -33.89 -33.40 19.56
N ASN A 1101 -34.02 -34.33 18.60
CA ASN A 1101 -35.15 -35.28 18.53
C ASN A 1101 -35.08 -36.43 19.56
N LEU A 1102 -33.94 -36.63 20.22
CA LEU A 1102 -33.78 -37.55 21.35
C LEU A 1102 -33.93 -36.80 22.69
N GLU A 1103 -33.45 -35.56 22.79
CA GLU A 1103 -33.66 -34.66 23.93
C GLU A 1103 -35.14 -34.30 24.10
N SER A 1104 -35.86 -34.04 23.01
CA SER A 1104 -37.31 -33.81 23.05
C SER A 1104 -38.08 -35.04 23.55
N LYS A 1105 -37.65 -36.25 23.15
CA LYS A 1105 -38.23 -37.51 23.62
C LYS A 1105 -37.85 -37.81 25.07
N MET A 1106 -36.62 -37.52 25.48
CA MET A 1106 -36.16 -37.67 26.86
C MET A 1106 -37.02 -36.79 27.77
N THR A 1107 -37.12 -35.49 27.48
CA THR A 1107 -37.94 -34.54 28.26
C THR A 1107 -39.44 -34.85 28.20
N GLU A 1108 -39.94 -35.49 27.14
CA GLU A 1108 -41.30 -36.03 27.09
C GLU A 1108 -41.47 -37.25 28.00
N THR A 1109 -40.54 -38.20 28.00
CA THR A 1109 -40.57 -39.36 28.93
C THR A 1109 -40.34 -38.97 30.39
N GLU A 1110 -39.57 -37.92 30.65
CA GLU A 1110 -39.29 -37.37 31.98
C GLU A 1110 -40.51 -36.60 32.53
N ARG A 1111 -41.23 -35.89 31.66
CA ARG A 1111 -42.56 -35.34 31.98
C ARG A 1111 -43.56 -36.47 32.27
N ALA A 1112 -43.64 -37.48 31.41
CA ALA A 1112 -44.53 -38.62 31.64
C ALA A 1112 -44.18 -39.38 32.94
N MET A 1113 -42.90 -39.48 33.30
CA MET A 1113 -42.44 -40.08 34.56
C MET A 1113 -42.86 -39.25 35.77
N THR A 1114 -42.70 -37.92 35.74
CA THR A 1114 -43.11 -37.03 36.84
C THR A 1114 -44.63 -36.90 36.97
N GLU A 1115 -45.38 -37.00 35.87
CA GLU A 1115 -46.85 -37.17 35.89
C GLU A 1115 -47.25 -38.50 36.56
N LEU A 1116 -46.53 -39.60 36.28
CA LEU A 1116 -46.78 -40.91 36.92
C LEU A 1116 -46.43 -40.90 38.41
N GLU A 1117 -45.30 -40.29 38.79
CA GLU A 1117 -44.85 -40.16 40.18
C GLU A 1117 -45.78 -39.27 41.01
N THR A 1118 -46.27 -38.16 40.44
CA THR A 1118 -47.26 -37.30 41.10
C THR A 1118 -48.62 -37.98 41.21
N ALA A 1119 -49.07 -38.73 40.19
CA ALA A 1119 -50.28 -39.54 40.28
C ALA A 1119 -50.18 -40.64 41.34
N ALA A 1120 -49.06 -41.36 41.42
CA ALA A 1120 -48.79 -42.36 42.45
C ALA A 1120 -48.75 -41.73 43.86
N SER A 1121 -48.10 -40.56 43.99
CA SER A 1121 -48.06 -39.79 45.25
C SER A 1121 -49.45 -39.33 45.70
N GLN A 1122 -50.30 -38.90 44.76
CA GLN A 1122 -51.70 -38.55 45.05
C GLN A 1122 -52.53 -39.77 45.49
N GLN A 1123 -52.35 -40.94 44.86
CA GLN A 1123 -53.00 -42.18 45.30
C GLN A 1123 -52.55 -42.61 46.70
N LEU A 1124 -51.24 -42.58 46.98
CA LEU A 1124 -50.69 -42.89 48.31
C LEU A 1124 -51.20 -41.90 49.37
N HIS A 1125 -51.26 -40.61 49.07
CA HIS A 1125 -51.83 -39.61 49.98
C HIS A 1125 -53.34 -39.82 50.20
N GLY A 1126 -54.08 -40.20 49.16
CA GLY A 1126 -55.50 -40.58 49.26
C GLY A 1126 -55.72 -41.78 50.18
N LEU A 1127 -54.93 -42.84 50.02
CA LEU A 1127 -54.95 -44.03 50.87
C LEU A 1127 -54.55 -43.71 52.32
N ALA A 1128 -53.50 -42.90 52.53
CA ALA A 1128 -53.07 -42.45 53.86
C ALA A 1128 -54.15 -41.60 54.57
N LYS A 1129 -54.89 -40.78 53.81
CA LYS A 1129 -56.03 -40.03 54.34
C LYS A 1129 -57.20 -40.94 54.72
N GLN A 1130 -57.51 -41.94 53.91
CA GLN A 1130 -58.56 -42.92 54.20
C GLN A 1130 -58.22 -43.79 55.42
N SER A 1131 -56.97 -44.27 55.54
CA SER A 1131 -56.52 -45.05 56.70
C SER A 1131 -56.47 -44.19 57.97
N GLY A 1132 -56.05 -42.92 57.87
CA GLY A 1132 -56.15 -41.95 58.96
C GLY A 1132 -57.58 -41.76 59.47
N GLN A 1133 -58.55 -41.55 58.57
CA GLN A 1133 -59.97 -41.42 58.92
C GLN A 1133 -60.55 -42.71 59.52
N ALA A 1134 -60.13 -43.89 59.04
CA ALA A 1134 -60.51 -45.17 59.61
C ALA A 1134 -59.95 -45.35 61.03
N LEU A 1135 -58.68 -45.02 61.25
CA LEU A 1135 -58.03 -45.06 62.57
C LEU A 1135 -58.68 -44.07 63.54
N GLU A 1136 -58.96 -42.83 63.12
CA GLU A 1136 -59.66 -41.84 63.94
C GLU A 1136 -61.08 -42.33 64.34
N THR A 1137 -61.77 -43.01 63.42
CA THR A 1137 -63.09 -43.62 63.68
C THR A 1137 -62.99 -44.79 64.67
N ILE A 1138 -61.93 -45.60 64.59
CA ILE A 1138 -61.65 -46.67 65.55
C ILE A 1138 -61.28 -46.08 66.92
N GLN A 1139 -60.46 -45.03 66.97
CA GLN A 1139 -60.07 -44.34 68.19
C GLN A 1139 -61.28 -43.71 68.90
N LYS A 1140 -62.20 -43.08 68.16
CA LYS A 1140 -63.47 -42.57 68.72
C LYS A 1140 -64.36 -43.69 69.28
N LYS A 1141 -64.43 -44.85 68.61
CA LYS A 1141 -65.13 -46.04 69.14
C LYS A 1141 -64.46 -46.63 70.38
N LEU A 1142 -63.12 -46.59 70.44
CA LEU A 1142 -62.35 -47.05 71.59
C LEU A 1142 -62.53 -46.14 72.81
N LEU A 1143 -62.54 -44.81 72.62
CA LEU A 1143 -62.88 -43.85 73.67
C LEU A 1143 -64.29 -44.11 74.22
N LEU A 1144 -65.31 -44.16 73.35
CA LEU A 1144 -66.69 -44.48 73.77
C LEU A 1144 -66.84 -45.85 74.45
N ALA A 1145 -65.95 -46.80 74.17
CA ALA A 1145 -65.91 -48.08 74.88
C ALA A 1145 -65.21 -47.96 76.25
N ASN A 1146 -64.15 -47.15 76.36
CA ASN A 1146 -63.49 -46.85 77.63
C ASN A 1146 -64.40 -46.03 78.56
N ASP A 1147 -65.10 -45.02 78.04
CA ASP A 1147 -66.09 -44.23 78.78
C ASP A 1147 -67.14 -45.15 79.43
N ARG A 1148 -67.66 -46.13 78.67
CA ARG A 1148 -68.56 -47.17 79.18
C ARG A 1148 -67.92 -48.10 80.21
N VAL A 1149 -66.63 -48.40 80.09
CA VAL A 1149 -65.90 -49.18 81.10
C VAL A 1149 -65.73 -48.34 82.39
N GLU A 1150 -65.59 -47.02 82.29
CA GLU A 1150 -65.60 -46.12 83.45
C GLU A 1150 -67.01 -45.97 84.06
N GLU A 1151 -68.08 -45.94 83.26
CA GLU A 1151 -69.48 -46.07 83.74
C GLU A 1151 -69.68 -47.40 84.49
N PHE A 1152 -69.21 -48.53 83.95
CA PHE A 1152 -69.28 -49.81 84.65
C PHE A 1152 -68.40 -49.84 85.92
N MET A 1153 -67.19 -49.27 85.90
CA MET A 1153 -66.34 -49.19 87.09
C MET A 1153 -66.93 -48.30 88.18
N THR A 1154 -67.57 -47.19 87.82
CA THR A 1154 -68.26 -46.31 88.80
C THR A 1154 -69.52 -46.96 89.34
N PHE A 1155 -70.32 -47.65 88.51
CA PHE A 1155 -71.43 -48.48 88.96
C PHE A 1155 -70.99 -49.61 89.91
N VAL A 1156 -69.93 -50.36 89.58
CA VAL A 1156 -69.40 -51.43 90.45
C VAL A 1156 -68.84 -50.87 91.76
N LYS A 1157 -68.17 -49.71 91.74
CA LYS A 1157 -67.75 -49.00 92.97
C LYS A 1157 -68.96 -48.60 93.82
N ALA A 1158 -69.99 -48.00 93.23
CA ALA A 1158 -71.21 -47.59 93.92
C ALA A 1158 -71.95 -48.79 94.55
N LEU A 1159 -72.11 -49.88 93.79
CA LEU A 1159 -72.69 -51.14 94.26
C LEU A 1159 -71.85 -51.77 95.40
N SER A 1160 -70.52 -51.70 95.30
CA SER A 1160 -69.63 -52.17 96.36
C SER A 1160 -69.75 -51.31 97.63
N THR A 1161 -69.87 -49.98 97.52
CA THR A 1161 -70.10 -49.11 98.68
C THR A 1161 -71.49 -49.31 99.29
N GLU A 1162 -72.52 -49.57 98.49
CA GLU A 1162 -73.87 -49.86 98.97
C GLU A 1162 -73.94 -51.22 99.68
N LEU A 1163 -73.30 -52.26 99.12
CA LEU A 1163 -73.13 -53.55 99.80
C LEU A 1163 -72.33 -53.38 101.10
N GLN A 1164 -71.27 -52.58 101.11
CA GLN A 1164 -70.50 -52.30 102.32
C GLN A 1164 -71.34 -51.53 103.37
N HIS A 1165 -72.18 -50.60 102.94
CA HIS A 1165 -73.10 -49.86 103.82
C HIS A 1165 -74.20 -50.77 104.37
N SER A 1166 -74.83 -51.59 103.54
CA SER A 1166 -75.81 -52.61 103.94
C SER A 1166 -75.21 -53.64 104.91
N ILE A 1167 -73.96 -54.07 104.71
CA ILE A 1167 -73.22 -54.93 105.65
C ILE A 1167 -72.92 -54.18 106.96
N GLN A 1168 -72.62 -52.88 106.93
CA GLN A 1168 -72.46 -52.07 108.14
C GLN A 1168 -73.79 -51.89 108.88
N GLU A 1169 -74.89 -51.60 108.18
CA GLU A 1169 -76.25 -51.58 108.73
C GLU A 1169 -76.61 -52.91 109.36
N LEU A 1170 -76.39 -54.04 108.69
CA LEU A 1170 -76.64 -55.38 109.23
C LEU A 1170 -75.78 -55.64 110.47
N ARG A 1171 -74.50 -55.24 110.47
CA ARG A 1171 -73.63 -55.30 111.67
C ARG A 1171 -74.14 -54.39 112.80
N ILE A 1172 -74.74 -53.24 112.50
CA ILE A 1172 -75.35 -52.34 113.49
C ILE A 1172 -76.66 -52.94 114.02
N LYS A 1173 -77.53 -53.47 113.15
CA LYS A 1173 -78.78 -54.15 113.48
C LYS A 1173 -78.52 -55.42 114.31
N ILE A 1174 -77.46 -56.18 114.01
CA ILE A 1174 -76.98 -57.31 114.82
C ILE A 1174 -76.41 -56.82 116.17
N LYS A 1175 -75.66 -55.71 116.23
CA LYS A 1175 -75.22 -55.10 117.50
C LYS A 1175 -76.40 -54.61 118.34
N GLN A 1176 -77.45 -54.05 117.72
CA GLN A 1176 -78.69 -53.62 118.38
C GLN A 1176 -79.52 -54.83 118.85
N ALA A 1177 -79.60 -55.90 118.06
CA ALA A 1177 -80.22 -57.16 118.47
C ALA A 1177 -79.47 -57.80 119.66
N LYS A 1178 -78.13 -57.80 119.66
CA LYS A 1178 -77.31 -58.17 120.83
C LYS A 1178 -77.44 -57.21 122.02
N LYS A 1179 -77.99 -56.00 121.83
CA LYS A 1179 -78.30 -55.05 122.90
C LYS A 1179 -79.71 -55.25 123.47
N LYS A 1180 -80.71 -55.58 122.63
CA LYS A 1180 -82.08 -55.92 123.03
C LYS A 1180 -82.21 -57.32 123.62
N GLY A 1181 -81.50 -58.30 123.05
CA GLY A 1181 -81.30 -59.64 123.64
C GLY A 1181 -80.39 -59.65 124.89
N ARG A 1182 -80.27 -58.50 125.57
CA ARG A 1182 -79.64 -58.31 126.87
C ARG A 1182 -80.51 -57.47 127.82
N SER A 1183 -81.75 -57.16 127.43
CA SER A 1183 -82.75 -56.45 128.24
C SER A 1183 -84.04 -57.26 128.47
N GLU A 1184 -84.28 -58.31 127.69
CA GLU A 1184 -85.36 -59.29 127.90
C GLU A 1184 -84.78 -60.70 127.69
N GLY A 1185 -84.40 -61.35 128.78
CA GLY A 1185 -83.69 -62.64 128.79
C GLY A 1185 -82.73 -62.73 129.97
N THR A 1186 -83.01 -63.68 130.85
CA THR A 1186 -82.22 -64.09 132.04
C THR A 1186 -80.79 -64.48 131.69
#